data_AF-A0A327ZRS1-F1
#
_entry.id   AF-A0A327ZRS1-F1
#
_cell.length_a   1.000
_cell.length_b   1.000
_cell.length_c   1.000
_cell.angle_alpha   90.00
_cell.angle_beta   90.00
_cell.angle_gamma   90.00
#
_symmetry.space_group_name_H-M   'P 1'
#
loop_
_entity.id
_entity.type
_entity.pdbx_description
1 polymer ?
#
loop_
_entity_poly.entity_id
_entity_poly.type
_entity_poly.pdbx_seq_one_letter_code
_entity_poly.pdbx_strand_id
1 'polypeptide(L)'
;MYTVKVWNMNEDPTYIWDYRKSDNQMKSSTLDKELEAVDQFNFELIDNDIKLKSFLSFVEVKNEVKNNVAFRGRIMTPTTQMNEDGTYNTSYTSEGAMAYLDDFIPSYNMLTDLTPQQRFRELINIHNSLLGADTYKRINIGNVSVTPKMPESETVEYDDTAYFILDPEKSILTHIRELILGVYGGEIVLRYEADGNYIDWVDKIGSKKSTELKVGKNMKSFQRQIDPTEVITRLIPLGSSEPTAWEGSKRLEIVEDPRSGGKNYIDIPELIALYGIQTGVSVFDDEYTPDTLYDRGMKEKIEIMKKYAKMTTEIQLLDLFTIGLDPDDFERGNFYHTILPRYSIDEDLRVVGTSFDVIHPQNKSCRIGDKDLGILDVSDINTLNIINESVPTIINEQVTPIINETVKEIREEIDTAESDAVKSADDLARQRVEQFKRDSFEPFKLSIPDIMNTKLSDFKQGELGTIINNTITTNGESIKNDVVNRINTGTNVIRGDAIVVDAAMINKIAADQTFTDKLVANDAFIRNIMASNIVSEKIKTTDIDLNRATVRGTYDADNYIIMSSDYIRQYGKYVSTNESGYQEEVKGYTELKNGMLRIRNDAKNRSIYIHQNGMTTNFTSPLSANSTLQFNASYPGESGTGPSLTSYAGPVNIQAYQGLLNLQGKKVDLYSEGPLTLTASDVIQCNTPIKASNFIGALKNDVGNVYVMTNDEARITSPAGYNGGSPVYKDIRYAKGYAMSHEKYKSDISAWDFNVLDIYRDELKLYKYKINAEIEKGNAMYQHGIVIRENVSNDQFPIEWRNGDGYNQNEVVFWNTKAIQELINKVDKLEAQINGTTTT
;
A
#
# COMPACT_ATOMS: atom_id res chain seq x y z
N MET A 1 29.18 24.09 -9.70
CA MET A 1 29.60 24.04 -8.28
C MET A 1 28.60 24.83 -7.46
N TYR A 2 28.18 24.32 -6.31
CA TYR A 2 27.06 24.87 -5.54
C TYR A 2 27.30 24.86 -4.03
N THR A 3 26.64 25.76 -3.33
CA THR A 3 26.45 25.75 -1.89
C THR A 3 24.97 25.69 -1.56
N VAL A 4 24.60 25.00 -0.47
CA VAL A 4 23.23 24.89 0.03
C VAL A 4 23.22 25.23 1.51
N LYS A 5 22.35 26.17 1.88
CA LYS A 5 22.13 26.56 3.27
C LYS A 5 20.65 26.44 3.64
N VAL A 6 20.40 26.09 4.90
CA VAL A 6 19.06 25.96 5.49
C VAL A 6 18.97 26.75 6.79
N TRP A 7 17.78 27.23 7.13
CA TRP A 7 17.52 27.90 8.41
C TRP A 7 16.04 27.83 8.78
N ASN A 8 15.73 27.83 10.08
CA ASN A 8 14.39 28.16 10.55
C ASN A 8 14.19 29.67 10.52
N MET A 9 12.93 30.09 10.48
CA MET A 9 12.56 31.50 10.63
C MET A 9 13.14 32.08 11.92
N ASN A 10 13.81 33.24 11.78
CA ASN A 10 14.52 33.96 12.84
C ASN A 10 15.78 33.26 13.40
N GLU A 11 16.32 32.26 12.70
CA GLU A 11 17.59 31.61 13.03
C GLU A 11 18.64 31.88 11.93
N ASP A 12 19.91 31.73 12.26
CA ASP A 12 21.02 31.93 11.32
C ASP A 12 21.15 30.76 10.31
N PRO A 13 21.51 31.04 9.04
CA PRO A 13 21.77 30.01 8.03
C PRO A 13 22.90 29.05 8.39
N THR A 14 22.61 27.76 8.22
CA THR A 14 23.57 26.65 8.34
C THR A 14 23.82 26.02 6.98
N TYR A 15 25.08 25.80 6.62
CA TYR A 15 25.44 25.10 5.38
C TYR A 15 25.29 23.59 5.56
N ILE A 16 24.49 22.97 4.69
CA ILE A 16 24.34 21.50 4.60
C ILE A 16 25.11 20.91 3.42
N TRP A 17 25.50 21.76 2.47
CA TRP A 17 26.36 21.41 1.35
C TRP A 17 27.26 22.58 0.95
N ASP A 18 28.55 22.32 0.83
CA ASP A 18 29.53 23.21 0.22
C ASP A 18 30.51 22.36 -0.59
N TYR A 19 30.57 22.60 -1.91
CA TYR A 19 31.44 21.86 -2.83
C TYR A 19 32.93 21.90 -2.47
N ARG A 20 33.36 22.83 -1.61
CA ARG A 20 34.75 23.00 -1.14
C ARG A 20 35.06 22.17 0.11
N LYS A 21 34.04 21.62 0.75
CA LYS A 21 34.12 20.92 2.03
C LYS A 21 33.95 19.42 1.85
N SER A 22 34.59 18.64 2.72
CA SER A 22 34.45 17.18 2.78
C SER A 22 33.41 16.72 3.80
N ASP A 23 33.07 17.58 4.77
CA ASP A 23 32.16 17.31 5.89
C ASP A 23 30.71 17.72 5.59
N ASN A 24 30.24 17.44 4.38
CA ASN A 24 28.87 17.76 3.97
C ASN A 24 27.83 16.80 4.58
N GLN A 25 26.65 17.32 4.92
CA GLN A 25 25.56 16.55 5.54
C GLN A 25 24.53 16.02 4.53
N MET A 26 24.50 16.61 3.34
CA MET A 26 23.55 16.25 2.28
C MET A 26 24.02 15.00 1.53
N LYS A 27 23.17 13.97 1.49
CA LYS A 27 23.43 12.68 0.84
C LYS A 27 23.00 12.66 -0.61
N SER A 28 21.83 13.21 -0.87
CA SER A 28 21.21 13.26 -2.20
C SER A 28 20.50 14.59 -2.36
N SER A 29 20.38 15.05 -3.60
CA SER A 29 19.61 16.23 -3.92
C SER A 29 19.04 16.20 -5.33
N THR A 30 17.97 16.96 -5.55
CA THR A 30 17.38 17.17 -6.87
C THR A 30 16.79 18.57 -6.91
N LEU A 31 17.25 19.39 -7.87
CA LEU A 31 16.69 20.71 -8.16
C LEU A 31 15.90 20.64 -9.45
N ASP A 32 14.58 20.66 -9.33
CA ASP A 32 13.62 20.61 -10.42
C ASP A 32 13.13 22.01 -10.75
N LYS A 33 13.21 22.36 -12.02
CA LYS A 33 12.80 23.65 -12.55
C LYS A 33 12.01 23.46 -13.82
N GLU A 34 10.84 24.08 -13.90
CA GLU A 34 9.97 24.00 -15.07
C GLU A 34 9.40 25.39 -15.40
N LEU A 35 9.11 25.65 -16.67
CA LEU A 35 8.43 26.89 -17.08
C LEU A 35 7.03 26.93 -16.46
N GLU A 36 6.65 28.07 -15.89
CA GLU A 36 5.30 28.34 -15.32
C GLU A 36 4.87 27.45 -14.14
N ALA A 37 5.71 26.51 -13.73
CA ALA A 37 5.58 25.72 -12.51
C ALA A 37 6.45 26.30 -11.37
N VAL A 38 6.12 25.91 -10.15
CA VAL A 38 6.93 26.24 -8.96
C VAL A 38 8.15 25.31 -8.93
N ASP A 39 9.35 25.90 -8.90
CA ASP A 39 10.61 25.16 -8.71
C ASP A 39 10.56 24.33 -7.43
N GLN A 40 11.19 23.16 -7.43
CA GLN A 40 11.31 22.32 -6.24
C GLN A 40 12.76 21.94 -5.98
N PHE A 41 13.14 21.93 -4.71
CA PHE A 41 14.43 21.38 -4.28
C PHE A 41 14.22 20.31 -3.23
N ASN A 42 14.58 19.09 -3.58
CA ASN A 42 14.46 17.92 -2.72
C ASN A 42 15.86 17.51 -2.27
N PHE A 43 16.03 17.20 -0.99
CA PHE A 43 17.32 16.76 -0.46
C PHE A 43 17.17 15.83 0.74
N GLU A 44 18.19 15.02 0.98
CA GLU A 44 18.24 14.06 2.09
C GLU A 44 19.46 14.34 2.98
N LEU A 45 19.25 14.37 4.29
CA LEU A 45 20.31 14.48 5.30
C LEU A 45 20.47 13.15 6.04
N ILE A 46 21.70 12.70 6.23
CA ILE A 46 22.02 11.52 7.06
C ILE A 46 22.23 11.97 8.51
N ASP A 47 21.63 11.26 9.45
CA ASP A 47 21.93 11.33 10.89
C ASP A 47 22.22 12.76 11.40
N ASN A 48 21.25 13.66 11.16
CA ASN A 48 21.44 15.08 11.40
C ASN A 48 20.53 15.60 12.53
N ASP A 49 21.10 16.43 13.40
CA ASP A 49 20.40 17.15 14.46
C ASP A 49 19.60 18.35 13.96
N ILE A 50 19.76 18.75 12.69
CA ILE A 50 19.01 19.87 12.10
C ILE A 50 17.53 19.51 12.01
N LYS A 51 16.70 20.24 12.78
CA LYS A 51 15.24 20.15 12.77
C LYS A 51 14.65 21.32 11.99
N LEU A 52 14.22 21.05 10.76
CA LEU A 52 13.53 22.02 9.92
C LEU A 52 12.02 21.91 10.11
N LYS A 53 11.35 23.06 10.24
CA LYS A 53 9.91 23.22 10.40
C LYS A 53 9.23 23.37 9.04
N SER A 54 8.13 22.65 8.84
CA SER A 54 7.22 22.88 7.70
C SER A 54 6.79 24.34 7.63
N PHE A 55 6.81 24.89 6.42
CA PHE A 55 6.51 26.28 6.03
C PHE A 55 7.40 27.38 6.62
N LEU A 56 8.06 27.12 7.75
CA LEU A 56 8.85 28.08 8.52
C LEU A 56 10.35 27.79 8.52
N SER A 57 10.79 26.85 7.68
CA SER A 57 12.20 26.67 7.34
C SER A 57 12.42 26.97 5.89
N PHE A 58 13.62 27.45 5.59
CA PHE A 58 14.01 27.94 4.29
C PHE A 58 15.26 27.21 3.82
N VAL A 59 15.39 27.17 2.50
CA VAL A 59 16.57 26.64 1.84
C VAL A 59 16.96 27.58 0.70
N GLU A 60 18.26 27.78 0.54
CA GLU A 60 18.84 28.52 -0.59
C GLU A 60 19.95 27.69 -1.22
N VAL A 61 19.89 27.57 -2.54
CA VAL A 61 20.92 26.93 -3.37
C VAL A 61 21.60 28.01 -4.19
N LYS A 62 22.90 28.20 -4.00
CA LYS A 62 23.69 29.20 -4.73
C LYS A 62 24.63 28.51 -5.73
N ASN A 63 24.61 28.98 -6.98
CA ASN A 63 25.62 28.59 -7.97
C ASN A 63 26.83 29.52 -7.81
N GLU A 64 27.96 28.95 -7.37
CA GLU A 64 29.16 29.72 -7.07
C GLU A 64 29.96 30.08 -8.33
N VAL A 65 29.76 29.36 -9.44
CA VAL A 65 30.43 29.65 -10.73
C VAL A 65 29.80 30.88 -11.39
N LYS A 66 28.47 30.95 -11.39
CA LYS A 66 27.70 32.09 -11.94
C LYS A 66 27.51 33.22 -10.94
N ASN A 67 27.85 32.98 -9.68
CA ASN A 67 27.62 33.88 -8.54
C ASN A 67 26.16 34.37 -8.47
N ASN A 68 25.21 33.47 -8.66
CA ASN A 68 23.78 33.76 -8.55
C ASN A 68 23.07 32.71 -7.68
N VAL A 69 21.90 33.07 -7.18
CA VAL A 69 21.06 32.14 -6.43
C VAL A 69 20.22 31.33 -7.42
N ALA A 70 20.42 30.01 -7.40
CA ALA A 70 19.70 29.09 -8.26
C ALA A 70 18.32 28.76 -7.71
N PHE A 71 18.14 28.74 -6.39
CA PHE A 71 16.87 28.41 -5.75
C PHE A 71 16.73 29.11 -4.40
N ARG A 72 15.54 29.60 -4.08
CA ARG A 72 15.08 29.92 -2.72
C ARG A 72 13.67 29.39 -2.53
N GLY A 73 13.47 28.69 -1.42
CA GLY A 73 12.20 28.07 -1.11
C GLY A 73 11.98 27.84 0.37
N ARG A 74 10.81 27.30 0.69
CA ARG A 74 10.45 26.86 2.05
C ARG A 74 10.28 25.34 2.11
N ILE A 75 10.58 24.74 3.25
CA ILE A 75 10.39 23.32 3.51
C ILE A 75 8.90 23.01 3.66
N MET A 76 8.40 21.99 2.97
CA MET A 76 7.01 21.57 3.02
C MET A 76 6.78 20.47 4.05
N THR A 77 7.45 19.33 3.89
CA THR A 77 7.27 18.18 4.80
C THR A 77 8.60 17.44 4.95
N PRO A 78 9.11 17.29 6.19
CA PRO A 78 10.19 16.36 6.47
C PRO A 78 9.65 14.93 6.60
N THR A 79 10.31 13.97 5.98
CA THR A 79 10.01 12.54 6.15
C THR A 79 11.25 11.84 6.72
N THR A 80 11.14 11.34 7.95
CA THR A 80 12.21 10.60 8.61
C THR A 80 12.00 9.11 8.45
N GLN A 81 13.04 8.40 8.02
CA GLN A 81 13.02 6.95 7.82
C GLN A 81 14.30 6.30 8.34
N MET A 82 14.20 5.03 8.76
CA MET A 82 15.35 4.17 9.05
C MET A 82 15.44 3.11 7.96
N ASN A 83 16.57 3.04 7.29
CA ASN A 83 16.84 2.04 6.26
C ASN A 83 17.12 0.66 6.90
N GLU A 84 17.04 -0.41 6.10
CA GLU A 84 17.33 -1.80 6.56
C GLU A 84 18.76 -1.97 7.11
N ASP A 85 19.69 -1.10 6.69
CA ASP A 85 21.08 -1.05 7.19
C ASP A 85 21.23 -0.33 8.55
N GLY A 86 20.13 0.17 9.13
CA GLY A 86 20.12 0.92 10.38
C GLY A 86 20.43 2.41 10.25
N THR A 87 20.64 2.92 9.03
CA THR A 87 20.90 4.36 8.80
C THR A 87 19.61 5.16 8.90
N TYR A 88 19.62 6.23 9.70
CA TYR A 88 18.53 7.19 9.78
C TYR A 88 18.74 8.31 8.77
N ASN A 89 17.76 8.53 7.89
CA ASN A 89 17.76 9.64 6.95
C ASN A 89 16.50 10.47 7.12
N THR A 90 16.61 11.78 6.89
CA THR A 90 15.45 12.66 6.76
C THR A 90 15.46 13.28 5.38
N SER A 91 14.42 13.02 4.60
CA SER A 91 14.18 13.69 3.33
C SER A 91 13.34 14.95 3.52
N TYR A 92 13.69 15.98 2.78
CA TYR A 92 13.03 17.28 2.82
C TYR A 92 12.59 17.65 1.40
N THR A 93 11.30 17.92 1.26
CA THR A 93 10.72 18.52 0.05
C THR A 93 10.57 20.02 0.28
N SER A 94 10.97 20.83 -0.69
CA SER A 94 10.80 22.28 -0.64
C SER A 94 10.20 22.83 -1.92
N GLU A 95 9.43 23.90 -1.79
CA GLU A 95 8.86 24.64 -2.91
C GLU A 95 9.46 26.03 -3.01
N GLY A 96 9.69 26.48 -4.24
CA GLY A 96 10.28 27.77 -4.53
C GLY A 96 9.36 28.94 -4.14
N ALA A 97 9.94 30.11 -3.96
CA ALA A 97 9.23 31.32 -3.52
C ALA A 97 8.07 31.79 -4.42
N MET A 98 7.88 31.21 -5.62
CA MET A 98 6.69 31.47 -6.45
C MET A 98 5.42 30.93 -5.79
N ALA A 99 5.52 29.84 -5.03
CA ALA A 99 4.41 29.28 -4.25
C ALA A 99 3.87 30.24 -3.19
N TYR A 100 4.61 31.29 -2.81
CA TYR A 100 4.09 32.28 -1.87
C TYR A 100 2.86 33.01 -2.41
N LEU A 101 2.69 33.09 -3.73
CA LEU A 101 1.50 33.63 -4.38
C LEU A 101 0.27 32.73 -4.22
N ASP A 102 0.43 31.47 -3.83
CA ASP A 102 -0.69 30.56 -3.52
C ASP A 102 -1.21 30.69 -2.09
N ASP A 103 -0.44 31.27 -1.18
CA ASP A 103 -0.81 31.40 0.24
C ASP A 103 -1.92 32.42 0.51
N PHE A 104 -2.17 33.32 -0.45
CA PHE A 104 -3.06 34.46 -0.26
C PHE A 104 -4.14 34.49 -1.33
N ILE A 105 -5.35 34.79 -0.88
CA ILE A 105 -6.55 34.92 -1.70
C ILE A 105 -7.01 36.39 -1.61
N PRO A 106 -7.27 37.08 -2.74
CA PRO A 106 -7.74 38.44 -2.72
C PRO A 106 -9.18 38.52 -2.19
N SER A 107 -9.58 39.68 -1.66
CA SER A 107 -11.00 39.95 -1.47
C SER A 107 -11.67 40.18 -2.83
N TYR A 108 -12.98 39.89 -2.91
CA TYR A 108 -13.75 40.22 -4.11
C TYR A 108 -13.55 41.68 -4.50
N ASN A 109 -13.17 41.91 -5.75
CA ASN A 109 -13.06 43.25 -6.30
C ASN A 109 -13.29 43.21 -7.81
N MET A 110 -13.77 44.31 -8.36
CA MET A 110 -14.02 44.47 -9.78
C MET A 110 -13.37 45.76 -10.22
N LEU A 111 -12.22 45.63 -10.87
CA LEU A 111 -11.46 46.76 -11.40
C LEU A 111 -11.76 46.90 -12.89
N THR A 112 -11.74 48.14 -13.37
CA THR A 112 -11.96 48.49 -14.78
C THR A 112 -10.82 49.36 -15.27
N ASP A 113 -10.70 49.51 -16.59
CA ASP A 113 -9.74 50.42 -17.25
C ASP A 113 -8.26 50.16 -16.94
N LEU A 114 -7.91 48.95 -16.49
CA LEU A 114 -6.52 48.53 -16.29
C LEU A 114 -5.96 47.86 -17.54
N THR A 115 -4.79 48.35 -17.99
CA THR A 115 -3.97 47.65 -18.98
C THR A 115 -3.52 46.28 -18.43
N PRO A 116 -3.20 45.31 -19.30
CA PRO A 116 -2.74 43.99 -18.87
C PRO A 116 -1.55 44.07 -17.89
N GLN A 117 -0.57 44.94 -18.19
CA GLN A 117 0.59 45.16 -17.33
C GLN A 117 0.19 45.75 -15.97
N GLN A 118 -0.79 46.65 -15.91
CA GLN A 118 -1.30 47.17 -14.64
C GLN A 118 -2.00 46.08 -13.82
N ARG A 119 -2.79 45.19 -14.44
CA ARG A 119 -3.45 44.06 -13.75
C ARG A 119 -2.45 43.12 -13.09
N PHE A 120 -1.38 42.76 -13.80
CA PHE A 120 -0.31 41.93 -13.24
C PHE A 120 0.36 42.61 -12.05
N ARG A 121 0.69 43.91 -12.17
CA ARG A 121 1.26 44.68 -11.06
C ARG A 121 0.33 44.75 -9.86
N GLU A 122 -0.97 44.90 -10.10
CA GLU A 122 -1.98 44.95 -9.05
C GLU A 122 -2.07 43.64 -8.27
N LEU A 123 -2.05 42.49 -8.94
CA LEU A 123 -2.02 41.19 -8.26
C LEU A 123 -0.80 41.03 -7.32
N ILE A 124 0.39 41.47 -7.76
CA ILE A 124 1.59 41.43 -6.92
C ILE A 124 1.51 42.44 -5.77
N ASN A 125 0.93 43.61 -5.99
CA ASN A 125 0.70 44.60 -4.92
C ASN A 125 -0.27 44.06 -3.86
N ILE A 126 -1.36 43.41 -4.29
CA ILE A 126 -2.32 42.78 -3.40
C ILE A 126 -1.65 41.68 -2.59
N HIS A 127 -0.92 40.76 -3.22
CA HIS A 127 -0.11 39.75 -2.51
C HIS A 127 0.76 40.38 -1.41
N ASN A 128 1.55 41.40 -1.77
CA ASN A 128 2.45 42.06 -0.83
C ASN A 128 1.73 42.81 0.30
N SER A 129 0.48 43.25 0.07
CA SER A 129 -0.34 43.92 1.09
C SER A 129 -0.90 42.94 2.13
N LEU A 130 -1.07 41.67 1.76
CA LEU A 130 -1.67 40.62 2.60
C LEU A 130 -0.66 39.91 3.52
N LEU A 131 0.64 40.18 3.40
CA LEU A 131 1.69 39.44 4.09
C LEU A 131 1.67 39.54 5.61
N GLY A 132 1.19 40.65 6.18
CA GLY A 132 1.29 40.90 7.62
C GLY A 132 2.73 40.77 8.16
N ALA A 133 2.96 39.81 9.07
CA ALA A 133 4.29 39.54 9.64
C ALA A 133 5.20 38.66 8.75
N ASP A 134 4.65 37.99 7.73
CA ASP A 134 5.37 37.05 6.84
C ASP A 134 6.14 37.79 5.72
N THR A 135 6.92 38.81 6.08
CA THR A 135 7.63 39.68 5.11
C THR A 135 8.62 38.93 4.22
N TYR A 136 9.07 37.73 4.61
CA TYR A 136 9.89 36.84 3.80
C TYR A 136 9.19 36.35 2.51
N LYS A 137 7.85 36.41 2.47
CA LYS A 137 7.04 36.05 1.31
C LYS A 137 6.91 37.16 0.27
N ARG A 138 7.53 38.32 0.51
CA ARG A 138 7.46 39.47 -0.40
C ARG A 138 8.05 39.11 -1.77
N ILE A 139 7.33 39.52 -2.81
CA ILE A 139 7.74 39.38 -4.22
C ILE A 139 7.77 40.77 -4.84
N ASN A 140 8.93 41.20 -5.31
CA ASN A 140 9.09 42.46 -6.01
C ASN A 140 8.70 42.28 -7.48
N ILE A 141 8.20 43.34 -8.10
CA ILE A 141 7.88 43.31 -9.53
C ILE A 141 9.13 43.61 -10.32
N GLY A 142 9.50 42.72 -11.23
CA GLY A 142 10.62 42.90 -12.15
C GLY A 142 10.19 43.42 -13.52
N ASN A 143 10.72 42.79 -14.57
CA ASN A 143 10.46 43.16 -15.95
C ASN A 143 9.05 42.75 -16.37
N VAL A 144 8.23 43.71 -16.80
CA VAL A 144 6.89 43.48 -17.34
C VAL A 144 6.87 44.07 -18.74
N SER A 145 7.17 43.25 -19.75
CA SER A 145 7.43 43.68 -21.14
C SER A 145 6.68 42.88 -22.20
N VAL A 146 5.68 42.08 -21.78
CA VAL A 146 4.81 41.35 -22.69
C VAL A 146 4.10 42.28 -23.68
N THR A 147 3.99 41.81 -24.92
CA THR A 147 3.12 42.34 -25.96
C THR A 147 1.81 41.55 -25.90
N PRO A 148 0.71 42.14 -25.36
CA PRO A 148 -0.51 41.39 -25.10
C PRO A 148 -1.06 40.75 -26.38
N LYS A 149 -1.20 39.43 -26.40
CA LYS A 149 -1.87 38.70 -27.47
C LYS A 149 -3.36 38.71 -27.15
N MET A 150 -4.05 39.80 -27.42
CA MET A 150 -5.51 39.82 -27.25
C MET A 150 -6.13 38.85 -28.26
N PRO A 151 -7.15 38.08 -27.86
CA PRO A 151 -7.99 37.40 -28.85
C PRO A 151 -8.60 38.48 -29.77
N GLU A 152 -8.46 38.33 -31.09
CA GLU A 152 -9.22 39.16 -32.04
C GLU A 152 -10.70 38.87 -31.80
N SER A 153 -11.43 39.83 -31.24
CA SER A 153 -12.89 39.73 -31.12
C SER A 153 -13.47 39.87 -32.53
N GLU A 154 -13.93 38.76 -33.12
CA GLU A 154 -14.59 38.76 -34.44
C GLU A 154 -15.96 39.48 -34.41
N THR A 155 -16.51 39.77 -33.21
CA THR A 155 -17.76 40.50 -33.01
C THR A 155 -17.58 41.68 -32.06
N VAL A 156 -18.29 42.79 -32.34
CA VAL A 156 -18.14 44.10 -31.66
C VAL A 156 -18.98 44.21 -30.38
N GLU A 157 -19.63 43.13 -29.92
CA GLU A 157 -20.77 43.28 -28.99
C GLU A 157 -20.52 42.99 -27.52
N TYR A 158 -19.38 42.42 -27.09
CA TYR A 158 -19.07 42.28 -25.66
C TYR A 158 -17.55 42.17 -25.41
N ASP A 159 -16.93 43.21 -24.84
CA ASP A 159 -15.52 43.19 -24.43
C ASP A 159 -15.41 42.74 -22.96
N ASP A 160 -15.40 41.42 -22.75
CA ASP A 160 -15.18 40.82 -21.42
C ASP A 160 -13.82 41.20 -20.82
N THR A 161 -12.87 41.68 -21.62
CA THR A 161 -11.58 42.15 -21.11
C THR A 161 -11.70 43.46 -20.35
N ALA A 162 -12.81 44.22 -20.49
CA ALA A 162 -13.00 45.49 -19.78
C ALA A 162 -13.05 45.34 -18.24
N TYR A 163 -13.41 44.15 -17.74
CA TYR A 163 -13.56 43.87 -16.31
C TYR A 163 -12.45 42.97 -15.80
N PHE A 164 -11.77 43.39 -14.75
CA PHE A 164 -10.78 42.60 -14.02
C PHE A 164 -11.34 42.21 -12.67
N ILE A 165 -11.91 40.99 -12.62
CA ILE A 165 -12.60 40.45 -11.46
C ILE A 165 -11.61 39.64 -10.62
N LEU A 166 -11.53 39.97 -9.34
CA LEU A 166 -10.82 39.18 -8.33
C LEU A 166 -11.83 38.30 -7.61
N ASP A 167 -11.62 37.00 -7.69
CA ASP A 167 -12.46 35.97 -7.11
C ASP A 167 -11.93 35.57 -5.71
N PRO A 168 -12.75 35.69 -4.65
CA PRO A 168 -12.36 35.30 -3.30
C PRO A 168 -12.22 33.79 -3.09
N GLU A 169 -12.34 32.96 -4.13
CA GLU A 169 -12.11 31.51 -4.09
C GLU A 169 -10.77 31.08 -4.72
N LYS A 170 -10.02 32.01 -5.33
CA LYS A 170 -8.80 31.69 -6.10
C LYS A 170 -7.56 32.38 -5.52
N SER A 171 -6.42 31.69 -5.53
CA SER A 171 -5.15 32.27 -5.08
C SER A 171 -4.64 33.36 -6.04
N ILE A 172 -3.71 34.20 -5.59
CA ILE A 172 -3.08 35.20 -6.47
C ILE A 172 -2.36 34.53 -7.66
N LEU A 173 -1.67 33.41 -7.45
CA LEU A 173 -1.03 32.69 -8.56
C LEU A 173 -2.06 32.16 -9.57
N THR A 174 -3.21 31.67 -9.08
CA THR A 174 -4.31 31.21 -9.95
C THR A 174 -4.86 32.36 -10.79
N HIS A 175 -5.07 33.54 -10.20
CA HIS A 175 -5.45 34.75 -10.96
C HIS A 175 -4.40 35.14 -12.01
N ILE A 176 -3.11 35.04 -11.68
CA ILE A 176 -2.05 35.29 -12.68
C ILE A 176 -2.16 34.28 -13.83
N ARG A 177 -2.32 32.99 -13.53
CA ARG A 177 -2.42 31.95 -14.56
C ARG A 177 -3.65 32.14 -15.45
N GLU A 178 -4.81 32.38 -14.86
CA GLU A 178 -6.07 32.45 -15.61
C GLU A 178 -6.30 33.81 -16.28
N LEU A 179 -6.19 34.90 -15.51
CA LEU A 179 -6.59 36.24 -15.95
C LEU A 179 -5.47 37.03 -16.62
N ILE A 180 -4.21 36.60 -16.44
CA ILE A 180 -3.06 37.24 -17.07
C ILE A 180 -2.53 36.34 -18.19
N LEU A 181 -2.05 35.15 -17.87
CA LEU A 181 -1.42 34.25 -18.85
C LEU A 181 -2.46 33.61 -19.78
N GLY A 182 -3.59 33.15 -19.25
CA GLY A 182 -4.67 32.55 -20.04
C GLY A 182 -5.31 33.52 -21.04
N VAL A 183 -5.36 34.81 -20.71
CA VAL A 183 -5.99 35.85 -21.55
C VAL A 183 -5.00 36.52 -22.51
N TYR A 184 -3.81 36.90 -22.02
CA TYR A 184 -2.89 37.75 -22.78
C TYR A 184 -1.62 37.01 -23.24
N GLY A 185 -1.42 35.77 -22.80
CA GLY A 185 -0.21 34.99 -23.04
C GLY A 185 1.02 35.54 -22.32
N GLY A 186 2.18 35.23 -22.89
CA GLY A 186 3.48 35.49 -22.25
C GLY A 186 3.80 34.45 -21.19
N GLU A 187 4.89 34.67 -20.47
CA GLU A 187 5.45 33.70 -19.53
C GLU A 187 5.95 34.43 -18.28
N ILE A 188 5.83 33.78 -17.11
CA ILE A 188 6.34 34.30 -15.84
C ILE A 188 7.60 33.57 -15.39
N VAL A 189 8.53 34.32 -14.81
CA VAL A 189 9.72 33.76 -14.16
C VAL A 189 9.99 34.47 -12.85
N LEU A 190 10.24 33.68 -11.79
CA LEU A 190 10.75 34.18 -10.54
C LEU A 190 12.29 34.15 -10.57
N ARG A 191 12.91 35.30 -10.34
CA ARG A 191 14.35 35.48 -10.19
C ARG A 191 14.73 35.80 -8.74
N TYR A 192 15.91 35.37 -8.35
CA TYR A 192 16.46 35.58 -7.02
C TYR A 192 17.59 36.59 -7.09
N GLU A 193 17.36 37.78 -6.52
CA GLU A 193 18.34 38.86 -6.46
C GLU A 193 18.89 39.01 -5.04
N ALA A 194 19.94 39.81 -4.87
CA ALA A 194 20.57 40.02 -3.57
C ALA A 194 19.61 40.63 -2.51
N ASP A 195 18.65 41.44 -2.96
CA ASP A 195 17.70 42.20 -2.15
C ASP A 195 16.30 41.57 -2.07
N GLY A 196 16.03 40.48 -2.77
CA GLY A 196 14.76 39.76 -2.67
C GLY A 196 14.41 38.90 -3.87
N ASN A 197 13.15 38.48 -3.92
CA ASN A 197 12.58 37.71 -5.03
C ASN A 197 11.89 38.67 -6.00
N TYR A 198 12.16 38.53 -7.30
CA TYR A 198 11.53 39.34 -8.35
C TYR A 198 10.73 38.44 -9.28
N ILE A 199 9.52 38.87 -9.66
CA ILE A 199 8.73 38.19 -10.69
C ILE A 199 8.69 39.04 -11.96
N ASP A 200 9.06 38.43 -13.08
CA ASP A 200 8.98 39.03 -14.41
C ASP A 200 7.78 38.42 -15.17
N TRP A 201 7.18 39.20 -16.06
CA TRP A 201 6.21 38.76 -17.06
C TRP A 201 6.62 39.27 -18.44
N VAL A 202 7.01 38.35 -19.31
CA VAL A 202 7.66 38.63 -20.61
C VAL A 202 7.02 37.81 -21.73
N ASP A 203 7.25 38.19 -22.99
CA ASP A 203 6.70 37.44 -24.14
C ASP A 203 7.21 36.00 -24.21
N LYS A 204 8.50 35.81 -23.92
CA LYS A 204 9.16 34.52 -23.95
C LYS A 204 10.44 34.57 -23.11
N ILE A 205 10.63 33.60 -22.24
CA ILE A 205 11.82 33.44 -21.42
C ILE A 205 12.93 32.77 -22.24
N GLY A 206 14.17 33.18 -22.02
CA GLY A 206 15.35 32.52 -22.56
C GLY A 206 15.80 33.05 -23.92
N SER A 207 16.92 32.50 -24.38
CA SER A 207 17.63 32.93 -25.58
C SER A 207 18.21 31.71 -26.31
N LYS A 208 18.57 31.88 -27.58
CA LYS A 208 19.33 30.87 -28.30
C LYS A 208 20.75 30.78 -27.76
N LYS A 209 21.19 29.57 -27.45
CA LYS A 209 22.53 29.24 -26.93
C LYS A 209 23.39 28.61 -28.02
N SER A 210 24.70 28.73 -27.85
CA SER A 210 25.70 28.20 -28.78
C SER A 210 26.06 26.75 -28.48
N THR A 211 25.84 26.28 -27.24
CA THR A 211 26.01 24.87 -26.89
C THR A 211 25.05 23.99 -27.69
N GLU A 212 25.60 23.05 -28.46
CA GLU A 212 24.83 22.05 -29.21
C GLU A 212 24.54 20.80 -28.37
N LEU A 213 23.36 20.20 -28.55
CA LEU A 213 22.99 18.91 -27.96
C LEU A 213 23.18 17.80 -28.99
N LYS A 214 24.15 16.89 -28.77
CA LYS A 214 24.51 15.87 -29.77
C LYS A 214 24.94 14.54 -29.18
N VAL A 215 24.50 13.45 -29.81
CA VAL A 215 24.97 12.07 -29.54
C VAL A 215 26.47 11.96 -29.81
N GLY A 216 27.22 11.35 -28.90
CA GLY A 216 28.68 11.25 -28.97
C GLY A 216 29.43 12.49 -28.48
N LYS A 217 28.71 13.51 -27.97
CA LYS A 217 29.28 14.67 -27.27
C LYS A 217 28.76 14.75 -25.84
N ASN A 218 27.63 15.41 -25.64
CA ASN A 218 27.05 15.70 -24.32
C ASN A 218 25.70 15.01 -24.07
N MET A 219 25.12 14.35 -25.07
CA MET A 219 23.87 13.60 -24.92
C MET A 219 24.12 12.15 -24.47
N LYS A 220 23.59 11.79 -23.29
CA LYS A 220 23.70 10.44 -22.71
C LYS A 220 22.54 9.54 -23.10
N SER A 221 21.32 10.08 -23.02
CA SER A 221 20.12 9.37 -23.46
C SER A 221 19.10 10.35 -24.00
N PHE A 222 18.17 9.81 -24.79
CA PHE A 222 17.07 10.51 -25.41
C PHE A 222 15.83 9.62 -25.28
N GLN A 223 14.76 10.18 -24.74
CA GLN A 223 13.47 9.55 -24.61
C GLN A 223 12.40 10.46 -25.19
N ARG A 224 11.46 9.88 -25.92
CA ARG A 224 10.31 10.58 -26.47
C ARG A 224 9.06 9.79 -26.16
N GLN A 225 8.06 10.46 -25.62
CA GLN A 225 6.77 9.89 -25.27
C GLN A 225 5.67 10.70 -25.96
N ILE A 226 4.72 10.00 -26.57
CA ILE A 226 3.50 10.59 -27.10
C ILE A 226 2.38 10.24 -26.12
N ASP A 227 1.70 11.25 -25.61
CA ASP A 227 0.53 11.09 -24.76
C ASP A 227 -0.75 11.28 -25.60
N PRO A 228 -1.52 10.20 -25.85
CA PRO A 228 -2.76 10.27 -26.61
C PRO A 228 -4.00 10.55 -25.73
N THR A 229 -3.83 10.84 -24.43
CA THR A 229 -4.96 10.89 -23.48
C THR A 229 -5.99 11.97 -23.83
N GLU A 230 -5.55 13.12 -24.36
CA GLU A 230 -6.42 14.23 -24.77
C GLU A 230 -6.90 14.14 -26.23
N VAL A 231 -6.62 13.03 -26.94
CA VAL A 231 -6.99 12.88 -28.35
C VAL A 231 -8.52 12.85 -28.49
N ILE A 232 -9.07 13.81 -29.26
CA ILE A 232 -10.46 13.80 -29.71
C ILE A 232 -10.52 13.26 -31.13
N THR A 233 -11.17 12.11 -31.32
CA THR A 233 -11.39 11.51 -32.66
C THR A 233 -12.82 11.70 -33.17
N ARG A 234 -13.73 12.05 -32.26
CA ARG A 234 -15.14 12.36 -32.49
C ARG A 234 -15.49 13.59 -31.65
N LEU A 235 -15.83 14.69 -32.32
CA LEU A 235 -16.20 15.94 -31.69
C LEU A 235 -17.72 16.06 -31.57
N ILE A 236 -18.23 16.36 -30.39
CA ILE A 236 -19.61 16.80 -30.16
C ILE A 236 -19.57 18.32 -29.95
N PRO A 237 -19.93 19.13 -30.95
CA PRO A 237 -20.08 20.57 -30.79
C PRO A 237 -21.41 20.88 -30.11
N LEU A 238 -21.38 21.67 -29.03
CA LEU A 238 -22.56 22.15 -28.32
C LEU A 238 -22.62 23.67 -28.39
N GLY A 239 -23.78 24.22 -28.78
CA GLY A 239 -23.98 25.66 -28.84
C GLY A 239 -24.54 26.24 -27.54
N SER A 240 -25.14 27.42 -27.65
CA SER A 240 -25.83 28.15 -26.58
C SER A 240 -26.80 27.27 -25.79
N SER A 241 -26.93 27.58 -24.49
CA SER A 241 -27.81 26.85 -23.58
C SER A 241 -29.11 27.60 -23.31
N GLU A 242 -30.23 26.90 -23.39
CA GLU A 242 -31.54 27.43 -23.00
C GLU A 242 -32.06 26.73 -21.74
N PRO A 243 -32.66 27.47 -20.79
CA PRO A 243 -33.28 26.88 -19.61
C PRO A 243 -34.50 26.04 -20.00
N THR A 244 -34.62 24.89 -19.35
CA THR A 244 -35.77 23.97 -19.52
C THR A 244 -36.76 24.14 -18.37
N ALA A 245 -37.98 23.62 -18.55
CA ALA A 245 -39.06 23.71 -17.56
C ALA A 245 -38.78 23.00 -16.20
N TRP A 246 -37.66 22.29 -16.04
CA TRP A 246 -37.35 21.42 -14.88
C TRP A 246 -35.95 21.65 -14.30
N GLU A 247 -35.55 22.89 -14.00
CA GLU A 247 -34.25 23.25 -13.39
C GLU A 247 -32.99 22.70 -14.13
N GLY A 248 -33.12 22.29 -15.39
CA GLY A 248 -31.99 21.90 -16.25
C GLY A 248 -31.82 22.86 -17.43
N SER A 249 -30.66 22.87 -18.08
CA SER A 249 -30.44 23.56 -19.34
C SER A 249 -30.26 22.57 -20.50
N LYS A 250 -30.79 22.89 -21.68
CA LYS A 250 -30.57 22.16 -22.93
C LYS A 250 -29.63 22.98 -23.80
N ARG A 251 -28.55 22.37 -24.30
CA ARG A 251 -27.65 23.00 -25.27
C ARG A 251 -28.08 22.72 -26.70
N LEU A 252 -27.83 23.67 -27.59
CA LEU A 252 -28.01 23.51 -29.03
C LEU A 252 -27.08 22.40 -29.56
N GLU A 253 -27.61 21.53 -30.44
CA GLU A 253 -26.86 20.45 -31.10
C GLU A 253 -26.92 20.57 -32.62
N ILE A 254 -25.96 19.99 -33.33
CA ILE A 254 -25.87 20.04 -34.81
C ILE A 254 -26.83 19.09 -35.55
N VAL A 255 -27.64 18.29 -34.83
CA VAL A 255 -28.50 17.23 -35.41
C VAL A 255 -29.43 17.75 -36.51
N GLU A 256 -29.92 18.98 -36.37
CA GLU A 256 -30.86 19.61 -37.31
C GLU A 256 -30.18 20.20 -38.54
N ASP A 257 -28.84 20.30 -38.58
CA ASP A 257 -28.11 20.67 -39.79
C ASP A 257 -28.08 19.48 -40.78
N PRO A 258 -28.54 19.63 -42.04
CA PRO A 258 -28.55 18.55 -43.03
C PRO A 258 -27.18 17.90 -43.31
N ARG A 259 -26.09 18.66 -43.15
CA ARG A 259 -24.70 18.22 -43.35
C ARG A 259 -24.22 17.28 -42.24
N SER A 260 -24.89 17.27 -41.08
CA SER A 260 -24.62 16.32 -40.00
C SER A 260 -25.09 14.89 -40.32
N GLY A 261 -26.03 14.73 -41.26
CA GLY A 261 -26.67 13.46 -41.55
C GLY A 261 -27.50 12.92 -40.38
N GLY A 262 -28.01 13.81 -39.51
CA GLY A 262 -28.80 13.47 -38.32
C GLY A 262 -27.96 13.01 -37.13
N LYS A 263 -26.66 13.29 -37.12
CA LYS A 263 -25.73 12.97 -36.04
C LYS A 263 -25.47 14.20 -35.18
N ASN A 264 -25.26 14.01 -33.88
CA ASN A 264 -24.83 15.09 -32.97
C ASN A 264 -23.30 15.21 -32.86
N TYR A 265 -22.55 14.58 -33.75
CA TYR A 265 -21.09 14.54 -33.70
C TYR A 265 -20.45 14.65 -35.09
N ILE A 266 -19.18 15.06 -35.10
CA ILE A 266 -18.30 15.14 -36.27
C ILE A 266 -17.16 14.15 -36.08
N ASP A 267 -17.03 13.19 -37.01
CA ASP A 267 -15.92 12.22 -37.00
C ASP A 267 -14.65 12.81 -37.63
N ILE A 268 -13.49 12.36 -37.12
CA ILE A 268 -12.16 12.62 -37.67
C ILE A 268 -11.56 11.27 -38.10
N PRO A 269 -11.89 10.77 -39.32
CA PRO A 269 -11.54 9.42 -39.76
C PRO A 269 -10.06 9.06 -39.64
N GLU A 270 -9.20 10.05 -39.86
CA GLU A 270 -7.74 9.90 -39.83
C GLU A 270 -7.24 9.57 -38.42
N LEU A 271 -7.83 10.18 -37.38
CA LEU A 271 -7.50 9.88 -35.98
C LEU A 271 -8.20 8.61 -35.49
N ILE A 272 -9.41 8.32 -35.97
CA ILE A 272 -10.11 7.05 -35.67
C ILE A 272 -9.29 5.86 -36.15
N ALA A 273 -8.62 5.97 -37.30
CA ALA A 273 -7.74 4.93 -37.82
C ALA A 273 -6.52 4.65 -36.92
N LEU A 274 -6.04 5.67 -36.18
CA LEU A 274 -4.87 5.56 -35.29
C LEU A 274 -5.23 5.16 -33.86
N TYR A 275 -6.31 5.71 -33.30
CA TYR A 275 -6.62 5.62 -31.85
C TYR A 275 -8.00 5.02 -31.54
N GLY A 276 -8.78 4.66 -32.55
CA GLY A 276 -10.18 4.27 -32.37
C GLY A 276 -11.07 5.46 -31.99
N ILE A 277 -12.29 5.20 -31.51
CA ILE A 277 -13.24 6.25 -31.15
C ILE A 277 -12.98 6.75 -29.72
N GLN A 278 -12.42 7.96 -29.62
CA GLN A 278 -12.37 8.83 -28.44
C GLN A 278 -13.28 10.05 -28.67
N THR A 279 -14.27 10.25 -27.79
CA THR A 279 -15.28 11.31 -27.93
C THR A 279 -14.95 12.49 -27.02
N GLY A 280 -14.92 13.69 -27.59
CA GLY A 280 -14.74 14.96 -26.87
C GLY A 280 -15.86 15.94 -27.16
N VAL A 281 -16.00 16.95 -26.30
CA VAL A 281 -17.05 17.98 -26.37
C VAL A 281 -16.39 19.34 -26.44
N SER A 282 -16.79 20.19 -27.40
CA SER A 282 -16.43 21.61 -27.42
C SER A 282 -17.71 22.45 -27.33
N VAL A 283 -17.70 23.44 -26.44
CA VAL A 283 -18.84 24.30 -26.14
C VAL A 283 -18.62 25.67 -26.75
N PHE A 284 -19.62 26.17 -27.48
CA PHE A 284 -19.63 27.47 -28.15
C PHE A 284 -20.89 28.22 -27.71
N ASP A 285 -20.82 28.90 -26.56
CA ASP A 285 -21.99 29.55 -25.93
C ASP A 285 -22.56 30.70 -26.79
N ASP A 286 -21.77 31.21 -27.74
CA ASP A 286 -22.09 32.27 -28.70
C ASP A 286 -22.77 31.77 -30.00
N GLU A 287 -22.94 30.45 -30.16
CA GLU A 287 -23.57 29.85 -31.34
C GLU A 287 -25.05 29.51 -31.07
N TYR A 288 -25.97 30.13 -31.84
CA TYR A 288 -27.42 30.05 -31.60
C TYR A 288 -28.20 29.26 -32.66
N THR A 289 -27.56 28.82 -33.74
CA THR A 289 -28.21 28.09 -34.84
C THR A 289 -27.44 26.82 -35.24
N PRO A 290 -28.12 25.71 -35.62
CA PRO A 290 -27.44 24.45 -35.95
C PRO A 290 -26.39 24.57 -37.07
N ASP A 291 -26.59 25.47 -38.04
CA ASP A 291 -25.71 25.66 -39.19
C ASP A 291 -24.42 26.39 -38.84
N THR A 292 -24.51 27.45 -38.04
CA THR A 292 -23.34 28.18 -37.54
C THR A 292 -22.53 27.32 -36.56
N LEU A 293 -23.21 26.55 -35.71
CA LEU A 293 -22.58 25.57 -34.81
C LEU A 293 -21.85 24.46 -35.59
N TYR A 294 -22.41 23.98 -36.71
CA TYR A 294 -21.75 23.00 -37.58
C TYR A 294 -20.48 23.60 -38.19
N ASP A 295 -20.53 24.83 -38.70
CA ASP A 295 -19.36 25.52 -39.26
C ASP A 295 -18.26 25.73 -38.20
N ARG A 296 -18.64 26.11 -36.98
CA ARG A 296 -17.72 26.24 -35.84
C ARG A 296 -17.12 24.88 -35.46
N GLY A 297 -17.92 23.82 -35.41
CA GLY A 297 -17.45 22.46 -35.17
C GLY A 297 -16.48 21.96 -36.26
N MET A 298 -16.66 22.35 -37.52
CA MET A 298 -15.73 22.02 -38.61
C MET A 298 -14.40 22.79 -38.51
N LYS A 299 -14.42 24.05 -38.04
CA LYS A 299 -13.20 24.79 -37.72
C LYS A 299 -12.46 24.16 -36.53
N GLU A 300 -13.18 23.80 -35.48
CA GLU A 300 -12.63 23.14 -34.30
C GLU A 300 -12.00 21.79 -34.67
N LYS A 301 -12.64 21.01 -35.55
CA LYS A 301 -12.04 19.79 -36.12
C LYS A 301 -10.67 20.04 -36.73
N ILE A 302 -10.48 21.17 -37.44
CA ILE A 302 -9.18 21.53 -38.03
C ILE A 302 -8.16 21.85 -36.93
N GLU A 303 -8.56 22.53 -35.86
CA GLU A 303 -7.69 22.81 -34.72
C GLU A 303 -7.30 21.54 -33.94
N ILE A 304 -8.25 20.62 -33.73
CA ILE A 304 -7.97 19.29 -33.14
C ILE A 304 -6.92 18.56 -33.98
N MET A 305 -7.03 18.56 -35.31
CA MET A 305 -6.05 17.90 -36.20
C MET A 305 -4.65 18.54 -36.17
N LYS A 306 -4.50 19.78 -35.70
CA LYS A 306 -3.21 20.46 -35.53
C LYS A 306 -2.53 20.16 -34.19
N LYS A 307 -3.29 19.74 -33.18
CA LYS A 307 -2.81 19.61 -31.79
C LYS A 307 -3.34 18.34 -31.08
N TYR A 308 -3.45 17.22 -31.79
CA TYR A 308 -4.18 16.06 -31.25
C TYR A 308 -3.36 15.23 -30.25
N ALA A 309 -2.02 15.27 -30.28
CA ALA A 309 -1.21 14.53 -29.30
C ALA A 309 -0.09 15.41 -28.75
N LYS A 310 0.17 15.26 -27.44
CA LYS A 310 1.30 15.92 -26.79
C LYS A 310 2.52 15.03 -26.88
N MET A 311 3.63 15.58 -27.34
CA MET A 311 4.90 14.89 -27.37
C MET A 311 5.85 15.46 -26.34
N THR A 312 6.14 14.67 -25.31
CA THR A 312 7.15 15.00 -24.32
C THR A 312 8.48 14.37 -24.74
N THR A 313 9.54 15.16 -24.73
CA THR A 313 10.91 14.68 -25.02
C THR A 313 11.80 14.96 -23.82
N GLU A 314 12.47 13.92 -23.31
CA GLU A 314 13.43 14.01 -22.21
C GLU A 314 14.83 13.63 -22.70
N ILE A 315 15.82 14.42 -22.32
CA ILE A 315 17.21 14.25 -22.72
C ILE A 315 18.08 14.27 -21.48
N GLN A 316 18.83 13.20 -21.24
CA GLN A 316 19.86 13.19 -20.21
C GLN A 316 21.16 13.71 -20.82
N LEU A 317 21.74 14.73 -20.19
CA LEU A 317 22.89 15.48 -20.67
C LEU A 317 24.05 15.41 -19.66
N LEU A 318 25.25 15.52 -20.20
CA LEU A 318 26.46 15.88 -19.46
C LEU A 318 26.76 17.36 -19.73
N ASP A 319 26.62 18.22 -18.72
CA ASP A 319 26.94 19.63 -18.80
C ASP A 319 28.45 19.87 -18.78
N LEU A 320 28.98 20.31 -19.92
CA LEU A 320 30.41 20.55 -20.13
C LEU A 320 30.81 22.02 -19.90
N PHE A 321 29.88 22.90 -19.51
CA PHE A 321 30.15 24.31 -19.25
C PHE A 321 31.17 24.49 -18.13
N THR A 322 31.00 23.73 -17.04
CA THR A 322 31.83 23.87 -15.83
C THR A 322 33.31 23.52 -16.04
N ILE A 323 33.64 22.79 -17.11
CA ILE A 323 35.01 22.45 -17.51
C ILE A 323 35.47 23.23 -18.75
N GLY A 324 34.66 24.18 -19.22
CA GLY A 324 35.00 25.09 -20.32
C GLY A 324 35.02 24.47 -21.71
N LEU A 325 34.46 23.26 -21.90
CA LEU A 325 34.36 22.64 -23.22
C LEU A 325 33.12 23.09 -24.00
N ASP A 326 32.07 23.54 -23.29
CA ASP A 326 30.90 24.17 -23.87
C ASP A 326 30.77 25.63 -23.39
N PRO A 327 30.31 26.56 -24.27
CA PRO A 327 30.27 27.99 -23.97
C PRO A 327 29.11 28.38 -23.03
N ASP A 328 28.02 27.62 -23.05
CA ASP A 328 26.81 27.91 -22.28
C ASP A 328 26.43 26.74 -21.36
N ASP A 329 25.99 27.07 -20.15
CA ASP A 329 25.33 26.18 -19.18
C ASP A 329 23.89 25.87 -19.62
N PHE A 330 23.39 24.69 -19.26
CA PHE A 330 22.01 24.28 -19.51
C PHE A 330 21.03 24.85 -18.48
N GLU A 331 20.13 25.69 -18.96
CA GLU A 331 19.04 26.32 -18.20
C GLU A 331 17.70 26.23 -18.95
N ARG A 332 16.60 26.10 -18.18
CA ARG A 332 15.23 26.18 -18.69
C ARG A 332 14.97 27.52 -19.41
N GLY A 333 14.04 27.51 -20.37
CA GLY A 333 13.66 28.64 -21.21
C GLY A 333 14.56 28.84 -22.43
N ASN A 334 15.84 28.47 -22.36
CA ASN A 334 16.79 28.64 -23.46
C ASN A 334 16.57 27.61 -24.59
N PHE A 335 17.07 27.96 -25.77
CA PHE A 335 17.02 27.14 -26.99
C PHE A 335 18.41 26.62 -27.32
N TYR A 336 18.51 25.32 -27.61
CA TYR A 336 19.76 24.67 -27.96
C TYR A 336 19.59 23.92 -29.28
N HIS A 337 20.55 24.08 -30.17
CA HIS A 337 20.57 23.36 -31.43
C HIS A 337 20.79 21.87 -31.14
N THR A 338 19.81 21.04 -31.49
CA THR A 338 19.76 19.63 -31.12
C THR A 338 19.86 18.76 -32.35
N ILE A 339 20.87 17.87 -32.35
CA ILE A 339 21.23 17.05 -33.50
C ILE A 339 21.13 15.58 -33.11
N LEU A 340 20.03 14.93 -33.51
CA LEU A 340 19.86 13.47 -33.48
C LEU A 340 19.45 12.96 -34.88
N PRO A 341 20.44 12.58 -35.71
CA PRO A 341 20.17 12.14 -37.09
C PRO A 341 19.24 10.91 -37.15
N ARG A 342 19.32 10.02 -36.15
CA ARG A 342 18.47 8.81 -36.06
C ARG A 342 16.97 9.09 -35.95
N TYR A 343 16.61 10.27 -35.45
CA TYR A 343 15.22 10.69 -35.30
C TYR A 343 14.88 11.87 -36.23
N SER A 344 15.74 12.17 -37.21
CA SER A 344 15.61 13.32 -38.11
C SER A 344 15.46 14.66 -37.36
N ILE A 345 16.13 14.78 -36.22
CA ILE A 345 16.14 16.01 -35.42
C ILE A 345 17.43 16.76 -35.74
N ASP A 346 17.26 17.93 -36.34
CA ASP A 346 18.32 18.92 -36.60
C ASP A 346 17.69 20.31 -36.53
N GLU A 347 17.33 20.72 -35.32
CA GLU A 347 16.54 21.93 -35.08
C GLU A 347 16.85 22.55 -33.70
N ASP A 348 16.46 23.81 -33.50
CA ASP A 348 16.57 24.47 -32.20
C ASP A 348 15.43 24.03 -31.28
N LEU A 349 15.76 23.26 -30.25
CA LEU A 349 14.78 22.80 -29.27
C LEU A 349 14.86 23.63 -27.99
N ARG A 350 13.69 23.98 -27.45
CA ARG A 350 13.57 24.73 -26.22
C ARG A 350 13.49 23.82 -25.02
N VAL A 351 14.35 24.05 -24.03
CA VAL A 351 14.27 23.35 -22.73
C VAL A 351 13.16 24.00 -21.92
N VAL A 352 12.12 23.24 -21.58
CA VAL A 352 11.02 23.72 -20.71
C VAL A 352 11.20 23.31 -19.25
N GLY A 353 12.01 22.27 -19.00
CA GLY A 353 12.31 21.82 -17.66
C GLY A 353 13.73 21.31 -17.53
N THR A 354 14.32 21.47 -16.35
CA THR A 354 15.64 20.92 -16.00
C THR A 354 15.55 20.27 -14.62
N SER A 355 16.17 19.10 -14.47
CA SER A 355 16.35 18.41 -13.21
C SER A 355 17.81 18.00 -13.05
N PHE A 356 18.42 18.30 -11.91
CA PHE A 356 19.81 17.90 -11.65
C PHE A 356 20.12 17.75 -10.17
N ASP A 357 21.10 16.90 -9.86
CA ASP A 357 21.67 16.77 -8.53
C ASP A 357 22.67 17.91 -8.28
N VAL A 358 22.46 18.69 -7.22
CA VAL A 358 23.34 19.80 -6.85
C VAL A 358 24.72 19.31 -6.38
N ILE A 359 24.81 18.05 -5.94
CA ILE A 359 26.07 17.36 -5.62
C ILE A 359 26.85 17.05 -6.90
N HIS A 360 26.16 16.59 -7.95
CA HIS A 360 26.73 16.22 -9.25
C HIS A 360 26.11 17.04 -10.41
N PRO A 361 26.28 18.37 -10.42
CA PRO A 361 25.52 19.27 -11.29
C PRO A 361 25.84 19.12 -12.78
N GLN A 362 26.92 18.42 -13.13
CA GLN A 362 27.24 18.06 -14.51
C GLN A 362 26.23 17.06 -15.10
N ASN A 363 25.50 16.31 -14.27
CA ASN A 363 24.48 15.37 -14.73
C ASN A 363 23.13 16.07 -14.70
N LYS A 364 22.59 16.41 -15.87
CA LYS A 364 21.31 17.12 -15.98
C LYS A 364 20.33 16.34 -16.84
N SER A 365 19.10 16.22 -16.38
CA SER A 365 17.97 15.91 -17.24
C SER A 365 17.37 17.22 -17.76
N CYS A 366 17.07 17.27 -19.04
CA CYS A 366 16.36 18.36 -19.66
C CYS A 366 15.09 17.82 -20.33
N ARG A 367 13.95 18.43 -20.00
CA ARG A 367 12.71 18.22 -20.73
C ARG A 367 12.61 19.30 -21.80
N ILE A 368 12.47 18.86 -23.03
CA ILE A 368 12.11 19.72 -24.16
C ILE A 368 10.59 19.85 -24.16
N GLY A 369 10.11 21.06 -24.50
CA GLY A 369 8.69 21.40 -24.45
C GLY A 369 7.77 20.39 -25.10
N ASP A 370 6.55 20.30 -24.55
CA ASP A 370 5.47 19.59 -25.21
C ASP A 370 5.25 20.23 -26.58
N LYS A 371 5.56 19.48 -27.62
CA LYS A 371 5.21 19.85 -28.98
C LYS A 371 3.83 19.27 -29.23
N ASP A 372 2.86 20.14 -29.48
CA ASP A 372 1.60 19.73 -30.11
C ASP A 372 1.93 19.09 -31.45
N LEU A 373 1.58 17.81 -31.61
CA LEU A 373 1.78 17.10 -32.86
C LEU A 373 0.55 17.26 -33.76
N GLY A 374 0.78 17.64 -35.01
CA GLY A 374 -0.18 17.62 -36.10
C GLY A 374 -0.13 16.29 -36.85
N ILE A 375 -1.20 15.95 -37.58
CA ILE A 375 -1.46 14.54 -37.96
C ILE A 375 -0.31 13.88 -38.75
N LEU A 376 0.39 14.70 -39.51
CA LEU A 376 1.56 14.32 -40.29
C LEU A 376 2.73 13.94 -39.37
N ASP A 377 2.93 14.63 -38.25
CA ASP A 377 4.06 14.42 -37.34
C ASP A 377 4.04 13.02 -36.68
N VAL A 378 2.89 12.53 -36.22
CA VAL A 378 2.84 11.17 -35.61
C VAL A 378 2.95 10.08 -36.68
N SER A 379 2.43 10.32 -37.89
CA SER A 379 2.57 9.36 -38.99
C SER A 379 4.04 9.17 -39.40
N ASP A 380 4.83 10.24 -39.40
CA ASP A 380 6.27 10.19 -39.66
C ASP A 380 7.04 9.51 -38.52
N ILE A 381 6.68 9.78 -37.26
CA ILE A 381 7.30 9.11 -36.09
C ILE A 381 7.06 7.59 -36.12
N ASN A 382 5.83 7.16 -36.41
CA ASN A 382 5.52 5.73 -36.52
C ASN A 382 6.28 5.07 -37.68
N THR A 383 6.46 5.78 -38.80
CA THR A 383 7.25 5.29 -39.94
C THR A 383 8.75 5.18 -39.57
N LEU A 384 9.28 6.13 -38.79
CA LEU A 384 10.66 6.08 -38.27
C LEU A 384 10.87 4.94 -37.26
N ASN A 385 9.88 4.62 -36.44
CA ASN A 385 9.95 3.46 -35.53
C ASN A 385 10.05 2.14 -36.32
N ILE A 386 9.31 2.00 -37.42
CA ILE A 386 9.38 0.85 -38.32
C ILE A 386 10.76 0.75 -39.01
N ILE A 387 11.35 1.88 -39.40
CA ILE A 387 12.72 1.92 -39.94
C ILE A 387 13.76 1.55 -38.86
N ASN A 388 13.56 1.98 -37.62
CA ASN A 388 14.45 1.65 -36.50
C ASN A 388 14.37 0.19 -36.05
N GLU A 389 13.29 -0.56 -36.34
CA GLU A 389 13.27 -2.02 -36.15
C GLU A 389 14.10 -2.75 -37.21
N SER A 390 14.31 -2.17 -38.40
CA SER A 390 15.05 -2.79 -39.50
C SER A 390 16.57 -2.50 -39.48
N VAL A 391 17.02 -1.44 -38.82
CA VAL A 391 18.46 -1.11 -38.67
C VAL A 391 19.24 -2.09 -37.77
N PRO A 392 18.73 -2.59 -36.62
CA PRO A 392 19.37 -3.64 -35.83
C PRO A 392 19.62 -4.90 -36.65
N THR A 393 18.71 -5.24 -37.56
CA THR A 393 18.84 -6.35 -38.48
C THR A 393 20.03 -6.16 -39.42
N ILE A 394 20.20 -4.99 -40.02
CA ILE A 394 21.35 -4.67 -40.89
C ILE A 394 22.67 -4.71 -40.10
N ILE A 395 22.69 -4.20 -38.86
CA ILE A 395 23.88 -4.23 -38.00
C ILE A 395 24.25 -5.69 -37.66
N ASN A 396 23.27 -6.50 -37.26
CA ASN A 396 23.50 -7.90 -36.90
C ASN A 396 23.87 -8.78 -38.10
N GLU A 397 23.29 -8.53 -39.27
CA GLU A 397 23.51 -9.37 -40.47
C GLU A 397 24.75 -8.96 -41.27
N GLN A 398 25.16 -7.69 -41.24
CA GLN A 398 26.25 -7.19 -42.11
C GLN A 398 27.47 -6.68 -41.34
N VAL A 399 27.30 -6.02 -40.21
CA VAL A 399 28.41 -5.33 -39.49
C VAL A 399 29.05 -6.24 -38.44
N THR A 400 28.24 -6.95 -37.64
CA THR A 400 28.71 -7.89 -36.62
C THR A 400 29.63 -8.99 -37.17
N PRO A 401 29.37 -9.60 -38.34
CA PRO A 401 30.28 -10.59 -38.92
C PRO A 401 31.66 -10.02 -39.25
N ILE A 402 31.73 -8.80 -39.80
CA ILE A 402 33.00 -8.13 -40.15
C ILE A 402 33.83 -7.85 -38.90
N ILE A 403 33.18 -7.37 -37.83
CA ILE A 403 33.85 -7.13 -36.55
C ILE A 403 34.37 -8.44 -35.96
N ASN A 404 33.56 -9.50 -35.99
CA ASN A 404 33.96 -10.81 -35.48
C ASN A 404 35.15 -11.41 -36.25
N GLU A 405 35.18 -11.24 -37.58
CA GLU A 405 36.32 -11.68 -38.41
C GLU A 405 37.59 -10.91 -38.04
N THR A 406 37.50 -9.59 -37.87
CA THR A 406 38.64 -8.73 -37.50
C THR A 406 39.16 -9.05 -36.08
N VAL A 407 38.24 -9.27 -35.13
CA VAL A 407 38.60 -9.67 -33.75
C VAL A 407 39.25 -11.06 -33.74
N LYS A 408 38.80 -11.97 -34.60
CA LYS A 408 39.40 -13.30 -34.74
C LYS A 408 40.83 -13.21 -35.28
N GLU A 409 41.09 -12.40 -36.31
CA GLU A 409 42.44 -12.17 -36.83
C GLU A 409 43.38 -11.60 -35.76
N ILE A 410 42.92 -10.62 -34.97
CA ILE A 410 43.70 -10.05 -33.87
C ILE A 410 43.96 -11.09 -32.76
N ARG A 411 42.96 -11.92 -32.43
CA ARG A 411 43.10 -13.01 -31.45
C ARG A 411 44.17 -14.02 -31.86
N GLU A 412 44.18 -14.43 -33.13
CA GLU A 412 45.17 -15.37 -33.67
C GLU A 412 46.61 -14.80 -33.61
N GLU A 413 46.78 -13.49 -33.84
CA GLU A 413 48.08 -12.83 -33.67
C GLU A 413 48.54 -12.81 -32.20
N ILE A 414 47.65 -12.57 -31.23
CA ILE A 414 48.05 -12.51 -29.81
C ILE A 414 48.31 -13.91 -29.23
N ASP A 415 47.49 -14.93 -29.58
CA ASP A 415 47.71 -16.32 -29.15
C ASP A 415 49.12 -16.81 -29.56
N THR A 416 49.57 -16.41 -30.75
CA THR A 416 50.91 -16.74 -31.25
C THR A 416 51.99 -16.05 -30.42
N ALA A 417 51.80 -14.77 -30.08
CA ALA A 417 52.74 -14.01 -29.25
C ALA A 417 52.82 -14.51 -27.80
N GLU A 418 51.69 -14.94 -27.21
CA GLU A 418 51.64 -15.50 -25.86
C GLU A 418 52.33 -16.88 -25.79
N SER A 419 52.14 -17.73 -26.81
CA SER A 419 52.81 -19.05 -26.88
C SER A 419 54.34 -18.94 -26.85
N ASP A 420 54.90 -17.94 -27.55
CA ASP A 420 56.35 -17.71 -27.60
C ASP A 420 56.89 -17.14 -26.28
N ALA A 421 56.10 -16.31 -25.59
CA ALA A 421 56.45 -15.77 -24.27
C ALA A 421 56.45 -16.85 -23.17
N VAL A 422 55.45 -17.75 -23.16
CA VAL A 422 55.33 -18.84 -22.18
C VAL A 422 56.48 -19.85 -22.29
N LYS A 423 56.87 -20.23 -23.52
CA LYS A 423 58.04 -21.11 -23.73
C LYS A 423 59.32 -20.51 -23.15
N SER A 424 59.53 -19.22 -23.37
CA SER A 424 60.71 -18.51 -22.86
C SER A 424 60.74 -18.45 -21.32
N ALA A 425 59.57 -18.35 -20.68
CA ALA A 425 59.45 -18.31 -19.22
C ALA A 425 59.65 -19.70 -18.56
N ASP A 426 59.14 -20.79 -19.15
CA ASP A 426 59.30 -22.15 -18.60
C ASP A 426 60.77 -22.61 -18.64
N ASP A 427 61.50 -22.25 -19.69
CA ASP A 427 62.95 -22.52 -19.79
C ASP A 427 63.75 -21.80 -18.70
N LEU A 428 63.40 -20.54 -18.39
CA LEU A 428 64.02 -19.76 -17.33
C LEU A 428 63.68 -20.32 -15.92
N ALA A 429 62.44 -20.77 -15.71
CA ALA A 429 62.00 -21.39 -14.46
C ALA A 429 62.71 -22.72 -14.20
N ARG A 430 62.86 -23.58 -15.23
CA ARG A 430 63.61 -24.84 -15.13
C ARG A 430 65.07 -24.63 -14.72
N GLN A 431 65.74 -23.62 -15.28
CA GLN A 431 67.10 -23.28 -14.86
C GLN A 431 67.19 -22.89 -13.37
N ARG A 432 66.26 -22.08 -12.88
CA ARG A 432 66.26 -21.61 -11.48
C ARG A 432 65.94 -22.73 -10.48
N VAL A 433 65.03 -23.64 -10.82
CA VAL A 433 64.69 -24.78 -9.96
C VAL A 433 65.86 -25.75 -9.80
N GLU A 434 66.59 -26.04 -10.88
CA GLU A 434 67.79 -26.89 -10.82
C GLU A 434 68.94 -26.24 -10.04
N GLN A 435 69.05 -24.92 -10.08
CA GLN A 435 69.98 -24.16 -9.25
C GLN A 435 69.61 -24.27 -7.76
N PHE A 436 68.34 -24.06 -7.41
CA PHE A 436 67.86 -24.10 -6.04
C PHE A 436 67.98 -25.48 -5.37
N LYS A 437 67.74 -26.56 -6.13
CA LYS A 437 67.93 -27.95 -5.65
C LYS A 437 69.39 -28.23 -5.27
N ARG A 438 70.36 -27.73 -6.05
CA ARG A 438 71.80 -27.90 -5.77
C ARG A 438 72.25 -27.13 -4.53
N ASP A 439 71.78 -25.89 -4.39
CA ASP A 439 72.27 -24.98 -3.35
C ASP A 439 71.65 -25.24 -1.97
N SER A 440 70.41 -25.78 -1.93
CA SER A 440 69.64 -25.86 -0.67
C SER A 440 69.44 -27.27 -0.10
N PHE A 441 69.50 -28.35 -0.90
CA PHE A 441 69.03 -29.68 -0.45
C PHE A 441 70.11 -30.76 -0.32
N GLU A 442 71.30 -30.59 -0.89
CA GLU A 442 72.39 -31.59 -0.79
C GLU A 442 73.11 -31.63 0.58
N PRO A 443 73.34 -30.51 1.30
CA PRO A 443 74.08 -30.56 2.56
C PRO A 443 73.32 -31.10 3.79
N PHE A 444 71.99 -31.32 3.70
CA PHE A 444 71.13 -31.68 4.85
C PHE A 444 70.46 -33.06 4.75
N LYS A 445 70.82 -33.88 3.76
CA LYS A 445 70.41 -35.29 3.71
C LYS A 445 71.27 -36.13 4.65
N LEU A 446 71.02 -36.03 5.96
CA LEU A 446 71.07 -37.15 6.91
C LEU A 446 70.68 -36.69 8.33
N SER A 447 69.71 -37.41 8.90
CA SER A 447 69.28 -37.45 10.30
C SER A 447 68.37 -36.30 10.78
N ILE A 448 67.10 -36.65 11.02
CA ILE A 448 66.29 -36.35 12.24
C ILE A 448 64.84 -36.89 12.12
N PRO A 449 64.17 -36.93 10.94
CA PRO A 449 62.83 -37.53 10.84
C PRO A 449 62.79 -39.06 10.96
N ASP A 450 63.86 -39.76 10.57
CA ASP A 450 63.95 -41.24 10.63
C ASP A 450 64.35 -41.79 12.02
N ILE A 451 64.56 -40.93 13.01
CA ILE A 451 64.84 -41.32 14.41
C ILE A 451 63.60 -41.14 15.30
N MET A 452 62.64 -40.28 14.92
CA MET A 452 61.42 -40.04 15.72
C MET A 452 60.25 -40.98 15.41
N ASN A 453 60.13 -41.49 14.17
CA ASN A 453 59.03 -42.41 13.82
C ASN A 453 59.31 -43.88 14.17
N THR A 454 60.57 -44.24 14.40
CA THR A 454 60.99 -45.58 14.80
C THR A 454 60.86 -45.80 16.32
N LYS A 455 60.88 -44.73 17.13
CA LYS A 455 60.71 -44.83 18.60
C LYS A 455 59.26 -44.77 19.10
N LEU A 456 58.30 -44.37 18.26
CA LEU A 456 56.87 -44.32 18.62
C LEU A 456 56.10 -45.60 18.23
N SER A 457 56.65 -46.37 17.29
CA SER A 457 56.18 -47.70 16.87
C SER A 457 56.53 -48.78 17.90
N ASP A 458 57.75 -48.75 18.47
CA ASP A 458 58.23 -49.76 19.43
C ASP A 458 57.62 -49.61 20.85
N PHE A 459 57.00 -48.47 21.16
CA PHE A 459 56.30 -48.25 22.44
C PHE A 459 54.89 -48.88 22.47
N LYS A 460 54.26 -49.10 21.31
CA LYS A 460 52.88 -49.65 21.21
C LYS A 460 52.81 -51.15 20.97
N GLN A 461 53.95 -51.84 20.82
CA GLN A 461 54.02 -53.29 20.60
C GLN A 461 54.86 -54.06 21.64
N GLY A 462 55.45 -53.38 22.65
CA GLY A 462 56.11 -54.03 23.79
C GLY A 462 55.12 -54.42 24.89
N GLU A 463 55.46 -55.44 25.69
CA GLU A 463 54.57 -56.07 26.70
C GLU A 463 53.86 -55.08 27.66
N LEU A 464 54.43 -53.90 27.93
CA LEU A 464 53.80 -52.85 28.74
C LEU A 464 52.68 -52.06 28.02
N GLY A 465 52.71 -51.93 26.68
CA GLY A 465 51.67 -51.25 25.90
C GLY A 465 50.39 -52.09 25.76
N THR A 466 50.52 -53.41 25.76
CA THR A 466 49.40 -54.36 25.76
C THR A 466 48.76 -54.48 27.15
N ILE A 467 49.53 -54.27 28.22
CA ILE A 467 49.06 -54.28 29.61
C ILE A 467 48.27 -53.00 29.95
N ILE A 468 48.64 -51.84 29.42
CA ILE A 468 47.90 -50.58 29.63
C ILE A 468 46.55 -50.59 28.87
N ASN A 469 46.49 -51.22 27.69
CA ASN A 469 45.24 -51.34 26.93
C ASN A 469 44.25 -52.37 27.52
N ASN A 470 44.72 -53.34 28.33
CA ASN A 470 43.88 -54.31 29.03
C ASN A 470 43.47 -53.89 30.47
N THR A 471 44.10 -52.85 31.03
CA THR A 471 43.81 -52.36 32.40
C THR A 471 42.66 -51.33 32.43
N ILE A 472 42.35 -50.68 31.30
CA ILE A 472 41.21 -49.75 31.19
C ILE A 472 39.88 -50.49 31.01
N THR A 473 39.89 -51.69 30.42
CA THR A 473 38.68 -52.50 30.21
C THR A 473 38.25 -53.30 31.44
N THR A 474 39.14 -53.49 32.43
CA THR A 474 38.92 -54.47 33.52
C THR A 474 38.70 -53.84 34.90
N ASN A 475 38.70 -52.50 35.03
CA ASN A 475 38.49 -51.79 36.31
C ASN A 475 37.26 -50.83 36.34
N GLY A 476 36.37 -50.93 35.35
CA GLY A 476 35.06 -50.23 35.37
C GLY A 476 33.91 -51.03 36.03
N GLU A 477 34.09 -52.34 36.22
CA GLU A 477 33.04 -53.27 36.70
C GLU A 477 32.97 -53.44 38.24
N SER A 478 33.75 -52.71 39.05
CA SER A 478 33.84 -53.00 40.50
C SER A 478 33.85 -51.78 41.44
N ILE A 479 33.18 -50.67 41.11
CA ILE A 479 32.94 -49.55 42.07
C ILE A 479 31.46 -49.08 42.12
N LYS A 480 30.54 -49.69 41.35
CA LYS A 480 29.10 -49.35 41.45
C LYS A 480 28.30 -50.22 42.45
N ASN A 481 28.94 -51.15 43.14
CA ASN A 481 28.31 -52.09 44.08
C ASN A 481 28.71 -51.91 45.56
N ASP A 482 29.18 -50.73 45.98
CA ASP A 482 29.42 -50.42 47.42
C ASP A 482 28.55 -49.27 47.98
N VAL A 483 27.59 -48.78 47.18
CA VAL A 483 26.37 -48.14 47.71
C VAL A 483 25.22 -49.16 47.84
N VAL A 484 25.54 -50.43 47.62
CA VAL A 484 24.75 -51.65 47.73
C VAL A 484 23.65 -51.63 48.80
N ASN A 485 23.85 -51.07 49.98
CA ASN A 485 23.03 -51.47 51.12
C ASN A 485 22.45 -50.31 51.88
N ARG A 486 21.78 -49.37 51.18
CA ARG A 486 20.86 -48.44 51.84
C ARG A 486 19.46 -48.40 51.20
N ILE A 487 18.73 -49.50 51.43
CA ILE A 487 17.34 -49.48 51.97
C ILE A 487 16.27 -49.12 50.94
N ASN A 488 15.69 -50.07 50.20
CA ASN A 488 14.54 -50.90 50.60
C ASN A 488 13.96 -50.65 52.01
N THR A 489 12.89 -49.85 52.08
CA THR A 489 11.63 -49.98 52.87
C THR A 489 11.04 -48.56 53.02
N GLY A 490 9.79 -48.26 52.67
CA GLY A 490 8.59 -48.80 53.30
C GLY A 490 8.06 -47.82 54.37
N THR A 491 7.01 -47.07 54.03
CA THR A 491 5.90 -46.61 54.90
C THR A 491 6.13 -45.72 56.15
N ASN A 492 5.32 -44.66 56.19
CA ASN A 492 4.46 -44.18 57.28
C ASN A 492 4.91 -43.14 58.35
N VAL A 493 4.16 -42.00 58.31
CA VAL A 493 3.42 -41.31 59.42
C VAL A 493 4.27 -40.38 60.32
N ILE A 494 3.88 -39.10 60.58
CA ILE A 494 3.04 -38.63 61.71
C ILE A 494 2.56 -37.15 61.52
N ARG A 495 1.23 -36.99 61.67
CA ARG A 495 0.35 -35.99 62.37
C ARG A 495 0.47 -34.45 62.24
N GLY A 496 -0.72 -33.85 62.08
CA GLY A 496 -1.21 -32.65 62.76
C GLY A 496 -2.75 -32.66 62.84
N ASP A 497 -3.30 -32.63 64.06
CA ASP A 497 -4.74 -32.73 64.41
C ASP A 497 -5.50 -31.39 64.30
N ALA A 498 -6.80 -31.42 63.92
CA ALA A 498 -7.80 -30.39 64.29
C ALA A 498 -9.27 -30.91 64.28
N ILE A 499 -9.76 -31.23 65.49
CA ILE A 499 -11.09 -31.01 66.11
C ILE A 499 -12.37 -31.50 65.39
N VAL A 500 -13.01 -32.49 66.03
CA VAL A 500 -14.41 -32.94 65.82
C VAL A 500 -15.24 -32.59 67.08
N VAL A 501 -16.45 -32.04 66.90
CA VAL A 501 -17.42 -31.75 67.99
C VAL A 501 -18.41 -32.93 68.12
N ASP A 502 -18.65 -33.39 69.37
CA ASP A 502 -19.34 -34.65 69.70
C ASP A 502 -20.84 -34.46 70.02
N ALA A 503 -21.67 -35.35 69.46
CA ALA A 503 -23.11 -35.48 69.71
C ALA A 503 -23.47 -35.75 71.19
N ALA A 504 -22.52 -36.19 72.01
CA ALA A 504 -22.70 -36.35 73.46
C ALA A 504 -23.00 -35.03 74.20
N MET A 505 -22.67 -33.86 73.63
CA MET A 505 -22.92 -32.55 74.27
C MET A 505 -24.35 -32.04 74.05
N ILE A 506 -24.99 -32.40 72.94
CA ILE A 506 -26.40 -32.06 72.65
C ILE A 506 -27.35 -32.90 73.50
N ASN A 507 -27.04 -34.18 73.69
CA ASN A 507 -27.89 -35.08 74.48
C ASN A 507 -27.90 -34.75 76.00
N LYS A 508 -26.95 -33.95 76.51
CA LYS A 508 -26.96 -33.49 77.91
C LYS A 508 -27.88 -32.29 78.15
N ILE A 509 -28.23 -31.51 77.11
CA ILE A 509 -29.07 -30.30 77.24
C ILE A 509 -30.56 -30.64 77.08
N ALA A 510 -30.89 -31.62 76.23
CA ALA A 510 -32.27 -32.03 75.98
C ALA A 510 -32.89 -32.93 77.08
N ALA A 511 -32.14 -33.28 78.12
CA ALA A 511 -32.56 -34.25 79.14
C ALA A 511 -33.04 -33.64 80.48
N ASP A 512 -33.19 -32.32 80.62
CA ASP A 512 -33.66 -31.70 81.87
C ASP A 512 -35.20 -31.51 81.89
N GLN A 513 -35.90 -32.51 82.44
CA GLN A 513 -37.36 -32.59 82.52
C GLN A 513 -38.00 -31.54 83.44
N THR A 514 -37.24 -30.94 84.35
CA THR A 514 -37.77 -30.13 85.47
C THR A 514 -38.28 -28.76 85.03
N PHE A 515 -37.80 -28.26 83.89
CA PHE A 515 -38.11 -26.94 83.37
C PHE A 515 -39.45 -26.88 82.62
N THR A 516 -39.87 -27.98 82.00
CA THR A 516 -41.00 -28.03 81.06
C THR A 516 -42.37 -28.04 81.76
N ASP A 517 -42.50 -28.65 82.94
CA ASP A 517 -43.82 -28.95 83.52
C ASP A 517 -44.46 -27.80 84.32
N LYS A 518 -43.70 -26.75 84.69
CA LYS A 518 -44.22 -25.68 85.58
C LYS A 518 -45.11 -24.63 84.89
N LEU A 519 -45.21 -24.59 83.55
CA LEU A 519 -45.69 -23.39 82.84
C LEU A 519 -47.18 -23.39 82.39
N VAL A 520 -47.94 -24.49 82.48
CA VAL A 520 -49.15 -24.66 81.63
C VAL A 520 -50.50 -24.88 82.33
N ALA A 521 -50.67 -24.68 83.65
CA ALA A 521 -51.83 -25.32 84.31
C ALA A 521 -53.25 -24.68 84.23
N ASN A 522 -53.64 -23.46 84.68
CA ASN A 522 -55.11 -23.18 84.83
C ASN A 522 -55.61 -21.71 85.00
N ASP A 523 -56.15 -21.03 83.97
CA ASP A 523 -57.38 -20.17 84.13
C ASP A 523 -58.07 -19.73 82.80
N ALA A 524 -59.41 -19.54 82.82
CA ALA A 524 -60.28 -19.42 81.62
C ALA A 524 -60.58 -18.01 81.09
N PHE A 525 -60.25 -16.94 81.81
CA PHE A 525 -60.48 -15.58 81.32
C PHE A 525 -59.49 -15.18 80.20
N ILE A 526 -58.26 -15.71 80.26
CA ILE A 526 -57.28 -15.67 79.17
C ILE A 526 -57.79 -16.43 77.93
N ARG A 527 -58.74 -17.38 78.07
CA ARG A 527 -59.22 -18.20 76.94
C ARG A 527 -60.18 -17.49 75.96
N ASN A 528 -60.78 -16.33 76.29
CA ASN A 528 -61.73 -15.66 75.38
C ASN A 528 -61.31 -14.27 74.85
N ILE A 529 -60.49 -13.50 75.58
CA ILE A 529 -59.90 -12.24 75.04
C ILE A 529 -58.61 -12.53 74.26
N MET A 530 -57.93 -13.65 74.54
CA MET A 530 -56.88 -14.21 73.68
C MET A 530 -57.43 -15.24 72.67
N ALA A 531 -58.75 -15.28 72.45
CA ALA A 531 -59.30 -16.12 71.40
C ALA A 531 -58.72 -15.66 70.05
N SER A 532 -58.09 -16.58 69.33
CA SER A 532 -57.35 -16.30 68.10
C SER A 532 -58.19 -15.76 66.94
N ASN A 533 -59.52 -15.64 67.07
CA ASN A 533 -60.44 -15.32 65.97
C ASN A 533 -61.56 -14.35 66.41
N ILE A 534 -61.74 -13.26 65.66
CA ILE A 534 -62.93 -12.39 65.65
C ILE A 534 -63.73 -12.70 64.38
N VAL A 535 -65.03 -12.98 64.46
CA VAL A 535 -65.91 -13.26 63.30
C VAL A 535 -66.92 -12.14 63.14
N SER A 536 -66.91 -11.43 62.00
CA SER A 536 -67.86 -10.35 61.65
C SER A 536 -68.20 -10.39 60.16
N GLU A 537 -69.47 -10.22 59.79
CA GLU A 537 -69.92 -10.24 58.38
C GLU A 537 -69.54 -8.98 57.59
N LYS A 538 -69.25 -7.86 58.27
CA LYS A 538 -68.82 -6.61 57.61
C LYS A 538 -67.97 -5.77 58.56
N ILE A 539 -66.74 -5.46 58.15
CA ILE A 539 -65.86 -4.52 58.83
C ILE A 539 -65.81 -3.25 57.98
N LYS A 540 -66.34 -2.13 58.48
CA LYS A 540 -66.14 -0.79 57.90
C LYS A 540 -65.20 -0.01 58.80
N THR A 541 -63.96 0.20 58.36
CA THR A 541 -62.96 1.03 59.04
C THR A 541 -62.13 1.75 57.99
N THR A 542 -61.52 2.88 58.34
CA THR A 542 -60.71 3.70 57.45
C THR A 542 -59.28 3.19 57.30
N ASP A 543 -58.77 2.46 58.28
CA ASP A 543 -57.46 1.77 58.24
C ASP A 543 -57.58 0.38 58.91
N ILE A 544 -56.90 -0.62 58.34
CA ILE A 544 -56.71 -1.95 58.92
C ILE A 544 -55.22 -2.26 58.88
N ASP A 545 -54.57 -2.37 60.05
CA ASP A 545 -53.22 -2.92 60.14
C ASP A 545 -53.29 -4.46 60.18
N LEU A 546 -52.75 -5.09 59.13
CA LEU A 546 -52.77 -6.54 58.91
C LEU A 546 -51.43 -7.23 59.25
N ASN A 547 -50.51 -6.57 59.97
CA ASN A 547 -49.15 -7.07 60.26
C ASN A 547 -49.10 -8.50 60.84
N ARG A 548 -50.16 -8.98 61.51
CA ARG A 548 -50.28 -10.36 62.03
C ARG A 548 -51.58 -11.06 61.61
N ALA A 549 -52.35 -10.47 60.70
CA ALA A 549 -53.64 -11.01 60.26
C ALA A 549 -53.48 -11.75 58.93
N THR A 550 -54.15 -12.90 58.77
CA THR A 550 -54.29 -13.55 57.46
C THR A 550 -55.62 -13.15 56.84
N VAL A 551 -55.61 -12.42 55.72
CA VAL A 551 -56.84 -12.13 54.98
C VAL A 551 -57.12 -13.30 54.05
N ARG A 552 -58.24 -14.00 54.27
CA ARG A 552 -58.75 -15.05 53.39
C ARG A 552 -60.13 -14.68 52.88
N GLY A 553 -60.27 -14.47 51.58
CA GLY A 553 -61.56 -14.53 50.90
C GLY A 553 -61.70 -15.91 50.29
N THR A 554 -62.70 -16.69 50.69
CA THR A 554 -62.99 -18.00 50.09
C THR A 554 -64.40 -17.97 49.52
N TYR A 555 -64.52 -18.15 48.20
CA TYR A 555 -65.81 -18.49 47.60
C TYR A 555 -65.96 -20.02 47.51
N ASP A 556 -64.88 -20.72 47.18
CA ASP A 556 -64.74 -22.18 47.16
C ASP A 556 -63.24 -22.59 47.24
N ALA A 557 -62.91 -23.86 47.05
CA ALA A 557 -61.52 -24.36 47.05
C ALA A 557 -60.68 -23.82 45.87
N ASP A 558 -61.32 -23.23 44.86
CA ASP A 558 -60.71 -22.89 43.57
C ASP A 558 -60.60 -21.38 43.32
N ASN A 559 -61.21 -20.54 44.17
CA ASN A 559 -61.13 -19.08 44.10
C ASN A 559 -60.91 -18.49 45.50
N TYR A 560 -59.67 -18.09 45.77
CA TYR A 560 -59.30 -17.49 47.04
C TYR A 560 -58.17 -16.47 46.93
N ILE A 561 -58.13 -15.55 47.91
CA ILE A 561 -56.98 -14.67 48.14
C ILE A 561 -56.46 -14.96 49.54
N ILE A 562 -55.15 -15.20 49.69
CA ILE A 562 -54.46 -15.33 50.98
C ILE A 562 -53.40 -14.24 51.04
N MET A 563 -53.42 -13.42 52.09
CA MET A 563 -52.36 -12.47 52.40
C MET A 563 -51.84 -12.73 53.81
N SER A 564 -50.53 -12.91 53.99
CA SER A 564 -49.87 -13.12 55.29
C SER A 564 -48.39 -12.73 55.21
N SER A 565 -47.93 -11.77 56.02
CA SER A 565 -46.53 -11.32 56.04
C SER A 565 -46.01 -10.93 54.65
N ASP A 566 -45.04 -11.67 54.10
CA ASP A 566 -44.42 -11.48 52.78
C ASP A 566 -45.06 -12.37 51.69
N TYR A 567 -46.18 -13.03 52.02
CA TYR A 567 -46.90 -13.96 51.16
C TYR A 567 -48.27 -13.41 50.76
N ILE A 568 -48.44 -13.16 49.46
CA ILE A 568 -49.73 -12.83 48.85
C ILE A 568 -49.98 -13.85 47.74
N ARG A 569 -51.09 -14.59 47.80
CA ARG A 569 -51.50 -15.46 46.70
C ARG A 569 -52.95 -15.22 46.36
N GLN A 570 -53.21 -14.92 45.10
CA GLN A 570 -54.53 -14.97 44.50
C GLN A 570 -54.61 -16.23 43.63
N TYR A 571 -55.43 -17.19 44.05
CA TYR A 571 -55.72 -18.40 43.31
C TYR A 571 -57.12 -18.27 42.72
N GLY A 572 -57.27 -18.59 41.44
CA GLY A 572 -58.54 -18.43 40.77
C GLY A 572 -58.62 -19.08 39.41
N LYS A 573 -59.86 -19.19 38.92
CA LYS A 573 -60.17 -19.49 37.52
C LYS A 573 -60.34 -18.18 36.78
N TYR A 574 -59.60 -18.00 35.69
CA TYR A 574 -59.80 -16.89 34.76
C TYR A 574 -59.99 -17.43 33.35
N VAL A 575 -60.86 -16.79 32.57
CA VAL A 575 -61.06 -17.15 31.17
C VAL A 575 -60.01 -16.40 30.35
N SER A 576 -59.13 -17.15 29.69
CA SER A 576 -58.21 -16.61 28.70
C SER A 576 -58.79 -16.85 27.32
N THR A 577 -58.66 -15.88 26.41
CA THR A 577 -59.07 -16.06 25.02
C THR A 577 -57.80 -16.29 24.19
N ASN A 578 -57.73 -17.39 23.45
CA ASN A 578 -56.60 -17.64 22.56
C ASN A 578 -56.67 -16.73 21.31
N GLU A 579 -55.62 -16.73 20.49
CA GLU A 579 -55.47 -15.90 19.29
C GLU A 579 -56.58 -16.11 18.24
N SER A 580 -57.33 -17.22 18.32
CA SER A 580 -58.46 -17.55 17.43
C SER A 580 -59.83 -17.22 18.04
N GLY A 581 -59.88 -16.54 19.19
CA GLY A 581 -61.13 -16.15 19.86
C GLY A 581 -61.76 -17.24 20.73
N TYR A 582 -61.11 -18.41 20.89
CA TYR A 582 -61.62 -19.47 21.78
C TYR A 582 -61.30 -19.16 23.23
N GLN A 583 -62.34 -19.21 24.06
CA GLN A 583 -62.22 -19.08 25.50
C GLN A 583 -61.77 -20.40 26.13
N GLU A 584 -60.65 -20.38 26.84
CA GLU A 584 -60.14 -21.48 27.67
C GLU A 584 -60.21 -21.04 29.13
N GLU A 585 -60.81 -21.86 29.99
CA GLU A 585 -60.75 -21.64 31.44
C GLU A 585 -59.35 -22.03 31.93
N VAL A 586 -58.60 -21.04 32.41
CA VAL A 586 -57.27 -21.23 32.97
C VAL A 586 -57.37 -21.17 34.48
N LYS A 587 -56.95 -22.27 35.12
CA LYS A 587 -56.79 -22.36 36.56
C LYS A 587 -55.35 -22.05 36.93
N GLY A 588 -55.14 -21.23 37.96
CA GLY A 588 -53.79 -20.91 38.39
C GLY A 588 -53.75 -19.89 39.51
N TYR A 589 -52.58 -19.29 39.71
CA TYR A 589 -52.41 -18.27 40.72
C TYR A 589 -51.35 -17.24 40.38
N THR A 590 -51.54 -16.05 40.95
CA THR A 590 -50.49 -15.04 41.10
C THR A 590 -50.04 -15.03 42.54
N GLU A 591 -48.73 -15.10 42.76
CA GLU A 591 -48.10 -15.23 44.06
C GLU A 591 -46.97 -14.23 44.21
N LEU A 592 -46.96 -13.47 45.29
CA LEU A 592 -45.79 -12.79 45.82
C LEU A 592 -45.33 -13.54 47.06
N LYS A 593 -44.06 -13.97 47.10
CA LYS A 593 -43.48 -14.68 48.24
C LYS A 593 -41.97 -14.46 48.29
N ASN A 594 -41.38 -14.16 49.45
CA ASN A 594 -39.93 -14.00 49.61
C ASN A 594 -39.29 -13.03 48.59
N GLY A 595 -39.99 -11.94 48.20
CA GLY A 595 -39.50 -10.97 47.21
C GLY A 595 -39.58 -11.41 45.73
N MET A 596 -40.23 -12.54 45.45
CA MET A 596 -40.49 -13.06 44.11
C MET A 596 -41.96 -12.88 43.75
N LEU A 597 -42.24 -12.44 42.51
CA LEU A 597 -43.56 -12.53 41.89
C LEU A 597 -43.60 -13.75 40.97
N ARG A 598 -44.65 -14.57 41.08
CA ARG A 598 -44.90 -15.74 40.24
C ARG A 598 -46.30 -15.70 39.66
N ILE A 599 -46.43 -15.98 38.37
CA ILE A 599 -47.73 -16.23 37.73
C ILE A 599 -47.72 -17.66 37.22
N ARG A 600 -48.69 -18.48 37.65
CA ARG A 600 -48.81 -19.92 37.39
C ARG A 600 -50.04 -20.23 36.55
N ASN A 601 -49.89 -21.10 35.54
CA ASN A 601 -51.00 -21.73 34.81
C ASN A 601 -51.03 -23.23 35.08
N ASP A 602 -51.87 -23.69 36.00
CA ASP A 602 -51.88 -25.07 36.50
C ASP A 602 -52.07 -26.09 35.38
N ALA A 603 -53.01 -25.84 34.46
CA ALA A 603 -53.36 -26.73 33.35
C ALA A 603 -52.17 -27.04 32.41
N LYS A 604 -51.30 -26.06 32.15
CA LYS A 604 -50.13 -26.25 31.28
C LYS A 604 -48.83 -26.55 32.05
N ASN A 605 -48.88 -26.64 33.38
CA ASN A 605 -47.71 -26.77 34.25
C ASN A 605 -46.59 -25.72 34.03
N ARG A 606 -46.95 -24.47 33.68
CA ARG A 606 -45.99 -23.37 33.42
C ARG A 606 -46.09 -22.27 34.47
N SER A 607 -44.96 -21.61 34.73
CA SER A 607 -44.89 -20.40 35.55
C SER A 607 -43.96 -19.38 34.91
N ILE A 608 -44.20 -18.10 35.17
CA ILE A 608 -43.19 -17.05 35.04
C ILE A 608 -42.85 -16.53 36.44
N TYR A 609 -41.58 -16.29 36.68
CA TYR A 609 -41.03 -15.80 37.94
C TYR A 609 -40.32 -14.48 37.66
N ILE A 610 -40.55 -13.48 38.50
CA ILE A 610 -39.78 -12.23 38.56
C ILE A 610 -39.15 -12.19 39.95
N HIS A 611 -37.82 -12.16 40.01
CA HIS A 611 -37.06 -12.22 41.27
C HIS A 611 -35.74 -11.46 41.14
N GLN A 612 -34.93 -11.43 42.20
CA GLN A 612 -33.67 -10.68 42.26
C GLN A 612 -32.65 -11.00 41.15
N ASN A 613 -32.76 -12.15 40.46
CA ASN A 613 -31.86 -12.51 39.34
C ASN A 613 -32.53 -12.35 37.96
N GLY A 614 -33.71 -11.73 37.87
CA GLY A 614 -34.42 -11.45 36.60
C GLY A 614 -35.74 -12.20 36.42
N MET A 615 -36.14 -12.36 35.15
CA MET A 615 -37.36 -13.05 34.73
C MET A 615 -37.05 -14.46 34.22
N THR A 616 -37.64 -15.49 34.84
CA THR A 616 -37.36 -16.90 34.50
C THR A 616 -38.65 -17.72 34.39
N THR A 617 -38.61 -18.86 33.70
CA THR A 617 -39.72 -19.83 33.64
C THR A 617 -39.57 -20.99 34.62
N ASN A 618 -38.40 -21.09 35.28
CA ASN A 618 -38.11 -22.09 36.31
C ASN A 618 -37.11 -21.51 37.34
N PHE A 619 -37.46 -21.57 38.63
CA PHE A 619 -36.69 -20.96 39.72
C PHE A 619 -35.97 -21.99 40.64
N THR A 620 -36.30 -23.29 40.57
CA THR A 620 -35.88 -24.27 41.61
C THR A 620 -34.60 -25.04 41.30
N SER A 621 -34.08 -25.03 40.07
CA SER A 621 -32.82 -25.72 39.72
C SER A 621 -31.90 -24.79 38.91
N PRO A 622 -30.83 -24.23 39.52
CA PRO A 622 -29.91 -23.33 38.82
C PRO A 622 -29.21 -23.98 37.62
N LEU A 623 -28.90 -25.29 37.72
CA LEU A 623 -28.23 -26.07 36.69
C LEU A 623 -29.17 -26.52 35.55
N SER A 624 -30.49 -26.38 35.74
CA SER A 624 -31.51 -26.82 34.78
C SER A 624 -32.49 -25.71 34.40
N ALA A 625 -32.21 -24.47 34.80
CA ALA A 625 -33.06 -23.31 34.52
C ALA A 625 -32.89 -22.91 33.05
N ASN A 626 -33.73 -23.45 32.18
CA ASN A 626 -33.95 -22.90 30.86
C ASN A 626 -34.80 -21.63 30.97
N SER A 627 -34.23 -20.49 30.60
CA SER A 627 -34.96 -19.23 30.46
C SER A 627 -35.27 -19.03 28.98
N THR A 628 -36.30 -19.69 28.48
CA THR A 628 -36.75 -19.50 27.09
C THR A 628 -37.88 -18.49 27.06
N LEU A 629 -37.59 -17.26 26.65
CA LEU A 629 -38.62 -16.30 26.23
C LEU A 629 -38.92 -16.58 24.75
N GLN A 630 -39.96 -17.36 24.47
CA GLN A 630 -40.37 -17.73 23.11
C GLN A 630 -41.56 -16.87 22.66
N PHE A 631 -41.42 -16.18 21.54
CA PHE A 631 -42.50 -15.49 20.85
C PHE A 631 -42.96 -16.35 19.67
N ASN A 632 -44.18 -16.88 19.72
CA ASN A 632 -44.76 -17.65 18.63
C ASN A 632 -45.70 -16.74 17.83
N ALA A 633 -45.49 -16.62 16.53
CA ALA A 633 -46.44 -16.01 15.61
C ALA A 633 -46.85 -17.06 14.58
N SER A 634 -48.15 -17.37 14.51
CA SER A 634 -48.66 -18.52 13.75
C SER A 634 -49.15 -18.18 12.33
N TYR A 635 -48.96 -16.95 11.84
CA TYR A 635 -49.48 -16.51 10.53
C TYR A 635 -48.45 -16.68 9.41
N PRO A 636 -48.71 -17.52 8.39
CA PRO A 636 -47.83 -17.71 7.23
C PRO A 636 -48.13 -16.67 6.13
N GLY A 637 -48.17 -15.38 6.49
CA GLY A 637 -48.35 -14.27 5.55
C GLY A 637 -47.14 -13.35 5.56
N GLU A 638 -46.74 -12.84 4.39
CA GLU A 638 -45.50 -12.06 4.14
C GLU A 638 -45.36 -10.73 4.93
N SER A 639 -46.25 -10.44 5.87
CA SER A 639 -46.36 -9.17 6.58
C SER A 639 -46.54 -9.32 8.10
N GLY A 640 -45.92 -10.32 8.72
CA GLY A 640 -45.87 -10.46 10.18
C GLY A 640 -44.75 -9.60 10.80
N THR A 641 -45.08 -8.69 11.71
CA THR A 641 -44.10 -7.98 12.54
C THR A 641 -43.64 -8.90 13.68
N GLY A 642 -42.34 -9.20 13.74
CA GLY A 642 -41.73 -9.92 14.85
C GLY A 642 -41.56 -9.04 16.11
N PRO A 643 -41.25 -9.63 17.28
CA PRO A 643 -40.91 -8.86 18.47
C PRO A 643 -39.68 -7.97 18.21
N SER A 644 -39.75 -6.68 18.57
CA SER A 644 -38.65 -5.73 18.47
C SER A 644 -38.14 -5.31 19.83
N LEU A 645 -36.82 -5.31 20.02
CA LEU A 645 -36.15 -4.65 21.15
C LEU A 645 -35.55 -3.34 20.64
N THR A 646 -36.16 -2.21 21.02
CA THR A 646 -35.79 -0.88 20.52
C THR A 646 -35.50 0.06 21.69
N SER A 647 -34.49 0.91 21.54
CA SER A 647 -34.16 1.98 22.47
C SER A 647 -33.92 3.26 21.68
N TYR A 648 -34.49 4.38 22.13
CA TYR A 648 -34.48 5.64 21.38
C TYR A 648 -33.13 6.38 21.48
N ALA A 649 -32.46 6.31 22.63
CA ALA A 649 -31.22 7.05 22.89
C ALA A 649 -30.12 6.23 23.59
N GLY A 650 -30.41 5.00 24.01
CA GLY A 650 -29.46 4.12 24.72
C GLY A 650 -29.20 2.80 23.99
N PRO A 651 -28.14 2.06 24.35
CA PRO A 651 -27.83 0.77 23.71
C PRO A 651 -28.81 -0.34 24.13
N VAL A 652 -29.07 -1.30 23.24
CA VAL A 652 -29.75 -2.57 23.54
C VAL A 652 -28.68 -3.66 23.59
N ASN A 653 -28.42 -4.21 24.78
CA ASN A 653 -27.38 -5.22 24.98
C ASN A 653 -27.98 -6.64 25.03
N ILE A 654 -27.43 -7.57 24.25
CA ILE A 654 -27.71 -9.02 24.32
C ILE A 654 -26.38 -9.73 24.55
N GLN A 655 -26.24 -10.44 25.67
CA GLN A 655 -24.94 -10.96 26.11
C GLN A 655 -25.03 -12.42 26.57
N ALA A 656 -24.06 -13.23 26.14
CA ALA A 656 -23.80 -14.57 26.65
C ALA A 656 -22.39 -14.61 27.27
N TYR A 657 -22.30 -14.71 28.60
CA TYR A 657 -21.02 -14.56 29.32
C TYR A 657 -20.09 -15.78 29.25
N GLN A 658 -20.66 -16.99 29.20
CA GLN A 658 -19.89 -18.26 29.15
C GLN A 658 -20.39 -19.21 28.05
N GLY A 659 -21.45 -18.83 27.33
CA GLY A 659 -22.12 -19.67 26.35
C GLY A 659 -22.15 -19.04 24.96
N LEU A 660 -22.64 -19.80 23.98
CA LEU A 660 -22.78 -19.34 22.60
C LEU A 660 -24.00 -18.42 22.45
N LEU A 661 -23.82 -17.24 21.85
CA LEU A 661 -24.92 -16.46 21.29
C LEU A 661 -25.21 -16.99 19.88
N ASN A 662 -26.35 -17.67 19.71
CA ASN A 662 -26.74 -18.29 18.45
C ASN A 662 -27.83 -17.45 17.74
N LEU A 663 -27.48 -16.83 16.61
CA LEU A 663 -28.41 -16.10 15.74
C LEU A 663 -28.71 -16.94 14.50
N GLN A 664 -29.95 -17.43 14.35
CA GLN A 664 -30.36 -18.31 13.25
C GLN A 664 -31.57 -17.76 12.51
N GLY A 665 -31.53 -17.81 11.19
CA GLY A 665 -32.63 -17.40 10.31
C GLY A 665 -32.24 -17.51 8.84
N LYS A 666 -33.23 -17.43 7.95
CA LYS A 666 -32.98 -17.38 6.49
C LYS A 666 -32.15 -16.15 6.08
N LYS A 667 -32.25 -15.07 6.87
CA LYS A 667 -31.48 -13.82 6.73
C LYS A 667 -31.19 -13.27 8.12
N VAL A 668 -29.98 -12.78 8.35
CA VAL A 668 -29.56 -12.03 9.54
C VAL A 668 -28.96 -10.73 9.04
N ASP A 669 -29.63 -9.60 9.31
CA ASP A 669 -29.18 -8.27 8.93
C ASP A 669 -28.60 -7.54 10.15
N LEU A 670 -27.36 -7.07 10.05
CA LEU A 670 -26.70 -6.22 11.05
C LEU A 670 -26.41 -4.87 10.38
N TYR A 671 -27.19 -3.84 10.72
CA TYR A 671 -27.06 -2.49 10.17
C TYR A 671 -26.60 -1.53 11.26
N SER A 672 -25.62 -0.68 10.93
CA SER A 672 -25.11 0.36 11.82
C SER A 672 -24.70 1.56 10.99
N GLU A 673 -25.07 2.77 11.42
CA GLU A 673 -24.62 4.03 10.81
C GLU A 673 -23.16 4.36 11.20
N GLY A 674 -22.60 3.67 12.21
CA GLY A 674 -21.19 3.71 12.59
C GLY A 674 -20.51 2.33 12.51
N PRO A 675 -19.26 2.19 12.98
CA PRO A 675 -18.52 0.93 12.92
C PRO A 675 -19.24 -0.22 13.62
N LEU A 676 -19.39 -1.35 12.95
CA LEU A 676 -19.85 -2.60 13.57
C LEU A 676 -18.64 -3.31 14.20
N THR A 677 -18.48 -3.19 15.51
CA THR A 677 -17.39 -3.85 16.26
C THR A 677 -17.83 -5.21 16.78
N LEU A 678 -17.20 -6.30 16.33
CA LEU A 678 -17.39 -7.65 16.85
C LEU A 678 -16.22 -8.03 17.78
N THR A 679 -16.38 -7.79 19.08
CA THR A 679 -15.35 -8.12 20.09
C THR A 679 -15.64 -9.46 20.73
N ALA A 680 -14.84 -10.49 20.42
CA ALA A 680 -14.88 -11.79 21.07
C ALA A 680 -13.45 -12.32 21.27
N SER A 681 -13.22 -13.11 22.32
CA SER A 681 -11.93 -13.80 22.52
C SER A 681 -11.62 -14.78 21.39
N ASP A 682 -12.66 -15.31 20.74
CA ASP A 682 -12.65 -16.06 19.48
C ASP A 682 -13.94 -15.65 18.75
N VAL A 683 -13.86 -14.98 17.58
CA VAL A 683 -15.04 -14.76 16.70
C VAL A 683 -15.44 -16.06 15.98
N ILE A 684 -14.54 -17.03 15.98
CA ILE A 684 -14.72 -18.37 15.45
C ILE A 684 -13.93 -19.29 16.38
N GLN A 685 -14.59 -20.28 16.98
CA GLN A 685 -13.97 -21.26 17.86
C GLN A 685 -12.68 -21.82 17.23
N CYS A 686 -11.57 -21.74 17.98
CA CYS A 686 -10.31 -22.43 17.75
C CYS A 686 -10.48 -23.67 16.84
N ASN A 687 -9.86 -23.62 15.65
CA ASN A 687 -9.85 -24.63 14.59
C ASN A 687 -11.09 -24.79 13.69
N THR A 688 -11.97 -23.78 13.58
CA THR A 688 -13.03 -23.80 12.54
C THR A 688 -12.98 -22.53 11.68
N PRO A 689 -12.97 -22.60 10.34
CA PRO A 689 -13.00 -21.41 9.49
C PRO A 689 -14.41 -20.81 9.39
N ILE A 690 -14.51 -19.53 9.02
CA ILE A 690 -15.76 -18.97 8.46
C ILE A 690 -16.12 -19.82 7.23
N LYS A 691 -17.20 -20.60 7.32
CA LYS A 691 -17.79 -21.29 6.17
C LYS A 691 -18.87 -20.41 5.58
N ALA A 692 -18.52 -19.64 4.56
CA ALA A 692 -19.46 -18.89 3.74
C ALA A 692 -19.44 -19.44 2.32
N SER A 693 -20.61 -19.52 1.67
CA SER A 693 -20.71 -19.91 0.25
C SER A 693 -20.04 -18.87 -0.66
N ASN A 694 -20.06 -17.59 -0.24
CA ASN A 694 -19.38 -16.47 -0.88
C ASN A 694 -18.98 -15.44 0.20
N PHE A 695 -17.80 -14.83 0.06
CA PHE A 695 -17.43 -13.59 0.73
C PHE A 695 -17.32 -12.49 -0.34
N ILE A 696 -18.17 -11.46 -0.27
CA ILE A 696 -18.18 -10.35 -1.23
C ILE A 696 -17.80 -9.09 -0.46
N GLY A 697 -16.57 -8.60 -0.65
CA GLY A 697 -16.06 -7.41 0.04
C GLY A 697 -14.53 -7.31 0.01
N ALA A 698 -13.99 -6.19 0.52
CA ALA A 698 -12.55 -5.99 0.69
C ALA A 698 -12.07 -6.54 2.04
N LEU A 699 -10.89 -7.17 2.05
CA LEU A 699 -10.14 -7.50 3.26
C LEU A 699 -9.10 -6.39 3.49
N LYS A 700 -9.26 -5.58 4.54
CA LYS A 700 -8.33 -4.50 4.91
C LYS A 700 -7.71 -4.81 6.26
N ASN A 701 -6.39 -4.69 6.38
CA ASN A 701 -5.69 -4.67 7.67
C ASN A 701 -4.96 -3.34 7.79
N ASP A 702 -5.30 -2.56 8.83
CA ASP A 702 -4.79 -1.20 9.02
C ASP A 702 -3.45 -1.14 9.75
N VAL A 703 -3.01 -2.22 10.40
CA VAL A 703 -1.87 -2.16 11.34
C VAL A 703 -0.95 -3.39 11.32
N GLY A 704 -1.15 -4.37 10.43
CA GLY A 704 -0.31 -5.58 10.41
C GLY A 704 -0.49 -6.51 9.21
N ASN A 705 -0.17 -7.79 9.41
CA ASN A 705 -0.19 -8.83 8.38
C ASN A 705 -1.57 -9.50 8.26
N VAL A 706 -1.96 -9.87 7.03
CA VAL A 706 -3.06 -10.81 6.78
C VAL A 706 -2.45 -12.20 6.63
N TYR A 707 -2.77 -13.13 7.54
CA TYR A 707 -2.29 -14.52 7.47
C TYR A 707 -3.29 -15.41 6.72
N VAL A 708 -2.84 -16.07 5.66
CA VAL A 708 -3.58 -17.11 4.94
C VAL A 708 -2.95 -18.46 5.29
N MET A 709 -3.63 -19.28 6.10
CA MET A 709 -3.13 -20.58 6.54
C MET A 709 -3.75 -21.72 5.72
N THR A 710 -2.91 -22.51 5.06
CA THR A 710 -3.32 -23.68 4.26
C THR A 710 -2.44 -24.88 4.58
N ASN A 711 -3.00 -26.09 4.57
CA ASN A 711 -2.23 -27.31 4.77
C ASN A 711 -1.39 -27.69 3.54
N ASP A 712 -1.91 -27.45 2.33
CA ASP A 712 -1.20 -27.66 1.06
C ASP A 712 -0.95 -26.33 0.34
N GLU A 713 -2.00 -25.71 -0.22
CA GLU A 713 -1.86 -24.50 -1.02
C GLU A 713 -3.07 -23.55 -0.95
N ALA A 714 -2.81 -22.26 -1.17
CA ALA A 714 -3.83 -21.23 -1.36
C ALA A 714 -4.14 -21.06 -2.86
N ARG A 715 -5.37 -21.37 -3.27
CA ARG A 715 -5.80 -21.29 -4.68
C ARG A 715 -6.67 -20.07 -4.93
N ILE A 716 -6.32 -19.25 -5.93
CA ILE A 716 -7.13 -18.13 -6.40
C ILE A 716 -7.84 -18.54 -7.70
N THR A 717 -9.18 -18.59 -7.66
CA THR A 717 -10.00 -19.13 -8.75
C THR A 717 -11.11 -18.17 -9.14
N SER A 718 -11.75 -18.43 -10.28
CA SER A 718 -12.99 -17.76 -10.70
C SER A 718 -14.13 -18.01 -9.70
N PRO A 719 -15.26 -17.29 -9.80
CA PRO A 719 -16.43 -17.54 -8.95
C PRO A 719 -17.01 -18.97 -9.01
N ALA A 720 -16.62 -19.77 -10.02
CA ALA A 720 -16.99 -21.18 -10.10
C ALA A 720 -16.28 -22.07 -9.06
N GLY A 721 -15.24 -21.57 -8.38
CA GLY A 721 -14.51 -22.29 -7.35
C GLY A 721 -13.91 -23.61 -7.83
N TYR A 722 -13.88 -24.62 -6.94
CA TYR A 722 -13.53 -25.98 -7.30
C TYR A 722 -14.72 -26.68 -7.99
N ASN A 723 -14.57 -27.03 -9.26
CA ASN A 723 -15.60 -27.58 -10.13
C ASN A 723 -15.36 -29.05 -10.52
N GLY A 724 -14.86 -29.86 -9.57
CA GLY A 724 -14.67 -31.29 -9.80
C GLY A 724 -13.39 -31.64 -10.56
N GLY A 725 -12.36 -30.80 -10.49
CA GLY A 725 -11.03 -31.07 -11.04
C GLY A 725 -10.59 -30.18 -12.20
N SER A 726 -11.40 -29.20 -12.62
CA SER A 726 -11.04 -28.26 -13.70
C SER A 726 -11.13 -26.79 -13.29
N PRO A 727 -10.54 -26.38 -12.15
CA PRO A 727 -10.70 -25.02 -11.64
C PRO A 727 -10.12 -23.99 -12.61
N VAL A 728 -10.84 -22.88 -12.80
CA VAL A 728 -10.33 -21.75 -13.58
C VAL A 728 -9.59 -20.81 -12.63
N TYR A 729 -8.27 -20.81 -12.69
CA TYR A 729 -7.42 -19.94 -11.86
C TYR A 729 -7.49 -18.46 -12.28
N LYS A 730 -7.14 -17.56 -11.36
CA LYS A 730 -7.13 -16.10 -11.58
C LYS A 730 -5.83 -15.47 -11.11
N ASP A 731 -5.49 -14.35 -11.75
CA ASP A 731 -4.23 -13.65 -11.52
C ASP A 731 -4.16 -13.01 -10.12
N ILE A 732 -2.94 -12.93 -9.57
CA ILE A 732 -2.62 -12.17 -8.36
C ILE A 732 -1.73 -11.00 -8.78
N ARG A 733 -2.14 -9.78 -8.47
CA ARG A 733 -1.32 -8.58 -8.64
C ARG A 733 -0.72 -8.17 -7.30
N TYR A 734 0.60 -8.07 -7.22
CA TYR A 734 1.33 -7.64 -6.03
C TYR A 734 2.50 -6.74 -6.43
N ALA A 735 2.91 -5.83 -5.53
CA ALA A 735 3.99 -4.88 -5.81
C ALA A 735 5.38 -5.52 -5.74
N LYS A 736 5.62 -6.37 -4.73
CA LYS A 736 6.91 -7.05 -4.52
C LYS A 736 6.72 -8.36 -3.77
N GLY A 737 7.45 -9.40 -4.18
CA GLY A 737 7.49 -10.70 -3.51
C GLY A 737 8.89 -10.95 -2.95
N TYR A 738 9.00 -11.33 -1.68
CA TYR A 738 10.26 -11.67 -1.03
C TYR A 738 10.39 -13.19 -0.95
N ALA A 739 11.17 -13.80 -1.85
CA ALA A 739 11.54 -15.20 -1.72
C ALA A 739 12.58 -15.35 -0.59
N MET A 740 12.34 -16.27 0.35
CA MET A 740 13.20 -16.48 1.52
C MET A 740 14.57 -17.04 1.11
N SER A 741 15.57 -16.17 0.90
CA SER A 741 16.91 -16.58 0.43
C SER A 741 18.00 -16.64 1.54
N HIS A 742 17.66 -16.35 2.79
CA HIS A 742 18.64 -16.33 3.90
C HIS A 742 19.07 -17.74 4.34
N GLU A 743 20.35 -17.94 4.67
CA GLU A 743 20.92 -19.23 5.11
C GLU A 743 20.17 -19.91 6.27
N LYS A 744 19.59 -19.14 7.21
CA LYS A 744 18.81 -19.68 8.33
C LYS A 744 17.56 -20.47 7.91
N TYR A 745 17.12 -20.28 6.67
CA TYR A 745 16.00 -21.00 6.06
C TYR A 745 16.45 -22.07 5.06
N LYS A 746 17.75 -22.37 4.99
CA LYS A 746 18.36 -23.31 4.05
C LYS A 746 19.22 -24.34 4.80
N SER A 747 19.17 -25.59 4.37
CA SER A 747 20.07 -26.65 4.82
C SER A 747 20.88 -27.18 3.64
N ASP A 748 21.94 -27.96 3.92
CA ASP A 748 22.74 -28.66 2.90
C ASP A 748 23.34 -27.74 1.82
N ILE A 749 23.75 -26.54 2.24
CA ILE A 749 24.32 -25.52 1.37
C ILE A 749 25.73 -25.96 0.93
N SER A 750 25.88 -26.22 -0.37
CA SER A 750 27.16 -26.53 -1.01
C SER A 750 27.34 -25.68 -2.27
N ALA A 751 28.59 -25.51 -2.70
CA ALA A 751 28.89 -24.78 -3.93
C ALA A 751 28.32 -25.53 -5.13
N TRP A 752 27.70 -24.79 -6.06
CA TRP A 752 27.15 -25.37 -7.27
C TRP A 752 28.23 -25.42 -8.36
N ASP A 753 29.01 -26.50 -8.34
CA ASP A 753 30.19 -26.73 -9.20
C ASP A 753 29.89 -27.54 -10.47
N PHE A 754 28.63 -27.54 -10.89
CA PHE A 754 28.14 -28.22 -12.09
C PHE A 754 28.18 -27.29 -13.31
N ASN A 755 28.51 -27.82 -14.49
CA ASN A 755 28.57 -27.04 -15.75
C ASN A 755 27.19 -26.95 -16.40
N VAL A 756 26.59 -25.76 -16.34
CA VAL A 756 25.24 -25.52 -16.88
C VAL A 756 25.27 -25.32 -18.39
N LEU A 757 26.34 -24.73 -18.95
CA LEU A 757 26.44 -24.45 -20.38
C LEU A 757 26.41 -25.70 -21.26
N ASP A 758 26.89 -26.84 -20.78
CA ASP A 758 26.84 -28.10 -21.53
C ASP A 758 25.41 -28.67 -21.56
N ILE A 759 24.67 -28.60 -20.45
CA ILE A 759 23.24 -28.97 -20.42
C ILE A 759 22.39 -28.08 -21.33
N TYR A 760 22.67 -26.78 -21.36
CA TYR A 760 21.98 -25.86 -22.27
C TYR A 760 22.24 -26.19 -23.74
N ARG A 761 23.44 -26.72 -24.05
CA ARG A 761 23.82 -27.10 -25.40
C ARG A 761 23.20 -28.43 -25.82
N ASP A 762 23.25 -29.41 -24.92
CA ASP A 762 23.04 -30.82 -25.28
C ASP A 762 21.62 -31.32 -24.93
N GLU A 763 20.95 -30.71 -23.96
CA GLU A 763 19.70 -31.24 -23.39
C GLU A 763 18.51 -30.25 -23.43
N LEU A 764 18.75 -28.94 -23.35
CA LEU A 764 17.69 -27.93 -23.34
C LEU A 764 17.09 -27.68 -24.74
N LYS A 765 15.76 -27.80 -24.85
CA LYS A 765 15.02 -27.45 -26.07
C LYS A 765 13.88 -26.48 -25.78
N LEU A 766 13.89 -25.36 -26.51
CA LEU A 766 12.80 -24.39 -26.51
C LEU A 766 11.81 -24.70 -27.63
N TYR A 767 10.53 -24.47 -27.33
CA TYR A 767 9.41 -24.75 -28.20
C TYR A 767 8.62 -23.48 -28.47
N LYS A 768 7.93 -23.46 -29.61
CA LYS A 768 6.91 -22.47 -29.95
C LYS A 768 5.53 -23.10 -29.77
N TYR A 769 4.65 -22.49 -28.99
CA TYR A 769 3.32 -23.04 -28.66
C TYR A 769 2.24 -21.95 -28.54
N LYS A 770 0.98 -22.36 -28.44
CA LYS A 770 -0.18 -21.50 -28.16
C LYS A 770 -0.92 -22.02 -26.94
N ILE A 771 -1.54 -21.13 -26.16
CA ILE A 771 -2.31 -21.52 -24.97
C ILE A 771 -3.74 -21.90 -25.38
N ASN A 772 -4.19 -23.13 -25.06
CA ASN A 772 -5.50 -23.63 -25.45
C ASN A 772 -6.67 -22.74 -24.97
N ALA A 773 -6.60 -22.21 -23.73
CA ALA A 773 -7.61 -21.32 -23.19
C ALA A 773 -7.70 -19.96 -23.93
N GLU A 774 -6.67 -19.56 -24.65
CA GLU A 774 -6.68 -18.36 -25.50
C GLU A 774 -7.17 -18.67 -26.92
N ILE A 775 -7.04 -19.92 -27.37
CA ILE A 775 -7.55 -20.38 -28.68
C ILE A 775 -9.07 -20.29 -28.67
N GLU A 776 -9.71 -20.76 -27.59
CA GLU A 776 -11.16 -20.70 -27.41
C GLU A 776 -11.70 -19.26 -27.35
N LYS A 777 -10.85 -18.29 -26.97
CA LYS A 777 -11.18 -16.86 -26.89
C LYS A 777 -10.85 -16.07 -28.16
N GLY A 778 -10.29 -16.72 -29.19
CA GLY A 778 -9.92 -16.08 -30.46
C GLY A 778 -8.64 -15.25 -30.44
N ASN A 779 -7.90 -15.21 -29.32
CA ASN A 779 -6.74 -14.32 -29.10
C ASN A 779 -5.40 -15.09 -28.98
N ALA A 780 -5.34 -16.35 -29.39
CA ALA A 780 -4.14 -17.16 -29.18
C ALA A 780 -2.93 -16.71 -30.01
N MET A 781 -1.94 -16.16 -29.31
CA MET A 781 -0.63 -15.79 -29.83
C MET A 781 0.36 -16.95 -29.70
N TYR A 782 1.37 -16.95 -30.58
CA TYR A 782 2.51 -17.86 -30.42
C TYR A 782 3.43 -17.35 -29.31
N GLN A 783 3.71 -18.22 -28.36
CA GLN A 783 4.68 -18.03 -27.28
C GLN A 783 5.88 -18.96 -27.50
N HIS A 784 7.00 -18.64 -26.86
CA HIS A 784 8.21 -19.45 -26.88
C HIS A 784 8.63 -19.80 -25.44
N GLY A 785 9.05 -21.04 -25.21
CA GLY A 785 9.46 -21.49 -23.88
C GLY A 785 9.63 -23.01 -23.82
N ILE A 786 9.80 -23.53 -22.61
CA ILE A 786 9.80 -24.98 -22.36
C ILE A 786 8.36 -25.52 -22.40
N VAL A 787 8.22 -26.82 -22.66
CA VAL A 787 6.93 -27.51 -22.65
C VAL A 787 7.04 -28.74 -21.78
N ILE A 788 6.32 -28.74 -20.66
CA ILE A 788 6.22 -29.89 -19.76
C ILE A 788 5.34 -30.95 -20.42
N ARG A 789 5.80 -32.19 -20.39
CA ARG A 789 5.10 -33.34 -20.98
C ARG A 789 4.46 -34.20 -19.88
N GLU A 790 3.40 -34.91 -20.26
CA GLU A 790 2.71 -35.89 -19.41
C GLU A 790 3.67 -36.98 -18.91
N ASN A 791 4.55 -37.47 -19.78
CA ASN A 791 5.63 -38.34 -19.40
C ASN A 791 6.88 -37.50 -19.13
N VAL A 792 7.27 -37.42 -17.86
CA VAL A 792 8.44 -36.69 -17.35
C VAL A 792 9.73 -37.07 -18.08
N SER A 793 9.85 -38.31 -18.57
CA SER A 793 11.04 -38.77 -19.32
C SER A 793 11.21 -38.08 -20.68
N ASN A 794 10.19 -37.35 -21.16
CA ASN A 794 10.21 -36.62 -22.41
C ASN A 794 10.48 -35.11 -22.22
N ASP A 795 10.65 -34.65 -20.99
CA ASP A 795 11.01 -33.26 -20.71
C ASP A 795 12.43 -33.00 -21.27
N GLN A 796 12.57 -31.95 -22.09
CA GLN A 796 13.85 -31.58 -22.73
C GLN A 796 14.36 -30.28 -22.12
N PHE A 797 14.50 -30.28 -20.80
CA PHE A 797 15.00 -29.20 -19.95
C PHE A 797 15.42 -29.82 -18.60
N PRO A 798 16.23 -29.13 -17.78
CA PRO A 798 16.66 -29.67 -16.48
C PRO A 798 15.48 -30.07 -15.60
N ILE A 799 15.54 -31.25 -14.98
CA ILE A 799 14.42 -31.82 -14.22
C ILE A 799 14.04 -30.95 -13.01
N GLU A 800 15.01 -30.22 -12.46
CA GLU A 800 14.86 -29.26 -11.35
C GLU A 800 13.90 -28.12 -11.69
N TRP A 801 13.70 -27.84 -12.99
CA TRP A 801 12.76 -26.82 -13.42
C TRP A 801 11.32 -27.30 -13.34
N ARG A 802 11.06 -28.61 -13.29
CA ARG A 802 9.69 -29.13 -13.24
C ARG A 802 9.09 -28.96 -11.85
N ASN A 803 7.90 -28.36 -11.77
CA ASN A 803 7.14 -28.24 -10.53
C ASN A 803 5.65 -28.53 -10.78
N GLY A 804 5.28 -29.82 -10.69
CA GLY A 804 3.94 -30.28 -11.06
C GLY A 804 3.67 -30.05 -12.55
N ASP A 805 2.59 -29.33 -12.86
CA ASP A 805 2.20 -28.91 -14.22
C ASP A 805 2.77 -27.53 -14.60
N GLY A 806 3.57 -26.92 -13.71
CA GLY A 806 4.28 -25.67 -13.93
C GLY A 806 5.79 -25.85 -13.84
N TYR A 807 6.53 -24.76 -14.01
CA TYR A 807 7.99 -24.77 -13.86
C TYR A 807 8.47 -23.78 -12.79
N ASN A 808 9.59 -24.11 -12.15
CA ASN A 808 10.22 -23.28 -11.13
C ASN A 808 10.97 -22.12 -11.79
N GLN A 809 10.35 -20.95 -11.84
CA GLN A 809 10.94 -19.74 -12.43
C GLN A 809 12.25 -19.32 -11.75
N ASN A 810 12.37 -19.55 -10.44
CA ASN A 810 13.59 -19.22 -9.69
C ASN A 810 14.78 -20.07 -10.14
N GLU A 811 14.56 -21.36 -10.38
CA GLU A 811 15.58 -22.24 -10.95
C GLU A 811 16.00 -21.75 -12.34
N VAL A 812 15.06 -21.46 -13.24
CA VAL A 812 15.40 -20.96 -14.57
C VAL A 812 16.30 -19.70 -14.51
N VAL A 813 15.99 -18.76 -13.60
CA VAL A 813 16.77 -17.53 -13.43
C VAL A 813 18.19 -17.81 -12.90
N PHE A 814 18.35 -18.66 -11.88
CA PHE A 814 19.67 -18.94 -11.32
C PHE A 814 20.51 -19.87 -12.21
N TRP A 815 19.88 -20.77 -12.96
CA TRP A 815 20.54 -21.51 -14.03
C TRP A 815 21.05 -20.57 -15.13
N ASN A 816 20.25 -19.59 -15.58
CA ASN A 816 20.70 -18.56 -16.51
C ASN A 816 21.85 -17.73 -15.93
N THR A 817 21.78 -17.39 -14.64
CA THR A 817 22.84 -16.64 -13.95
C THR A 817 24.14 -17.43 -13.89
N LYS A 818 24.08 -18.73 -13.59
CA LYS A 818 25.23 -19.63 -13.60
C LYS A 818 25.80 -19.79 -15.01
N ALA A 819 24.95 -19.95 -16.02
CA ALA A 819 25.37 -19.98 -17.42
C ALA A 819 26.11 -18.70 -17.82
N ILE A 820 25.62 -17.53 -17.40
CA ILE A 820 26.29 -16.24 -17.62
C ILE A 820 27.64 -16.20 -16.88
N GLN A 821 27.71 -16.65 -15.63
CA GLN A 821 28.97 -16.73 -14.87
C GLN A 821 29.99 -17.65 -15.57
N GLU A 822 29.56 -18.80 -16.06
CA GLU A 822 30.41 -19.72 -16.82
C GLU A 822 30.84 -19.12 -18.16
N LEU A 823 29.95 -18.39 -18.84
CA LEU A 823 30.24 -17.63 -20.05
C LEU A 823 31.29 -16.56 -19.77
N ILE A 824 31.15 -15.77 -18.70
CA ILE A 824 32.14 -14.77 -18.27
C ILE A 824 33.47 -15.46 -17.99
N ASN A 825 33.51 -16.51 -17.18
CA ASN A 825 34.76 -17.24 -16.90
C ASN A 825 35.39 -17.83 -18.17
N LYS A 826 34.57 -18.25 -19.15
CA LYS A 826 35.06 -18.73 -20.43
C LYS A 826 35.56 -17.58 -21.30
N VAL A 827 34.87 -16.44 -21.30
CA VAL A 827 35.28 -15.20 -21.98
C VAL A 827 36.56 -14.66 -21.36
N ASP A 828 36.67 -14.56 -20.03
CA ASP A 828 37.87 -14.15 -19.30
C ASP A 828 39.02 -15.12 -19.54
N LYS A 829 38.78 -16.43 -19.57
CA LYS A 829 39.82 -17.41 -19.94
C LYS A 829 40.25 -17.23 -21.38
N LEU A 830 39.30 -17.02 -22.30
CA LEU A 830 39.61 -16.75 -23.70
C LEU A 830 40.37 -15.42 -23.81
N GLU A 831 39.95 -14.36 -23.12
CA GLU A 831 40.61 -13.05 -23.09
C GLU A 831 41.98 -13.12 -22.42
N ALA A 832 42.16 -13.90 -21.35
CA ALA A 832 43.45 -14.12 -20.71
C ALA A 832 44.40 -14.92 -21.62
N GLN A 833 43.87 -15.93 -22.34
CA GLN A 833 44.56 -16.67 -23.40
C GLN A 833 44.88 -15.81 -24.62
N ILE A 834 44.18 -14.69 -24.79
CA ILE A 834 44.30 -13.75 -25.90
C ILE A 834 45.06 -12.49 -25.51
N ASN A 835 45.36 -12.26 -24.24
CA ASN A 835 45.99 -11.02 -23.77
C ASN A 835 47.38 -11.25 -23.16
N GLY A 836 47.94 -12.46 -23.18
CA GLY A 836 49.30 -12.67 -22.67
C GLY A 836 49.41 -12.77 -21.16
N THR A 837 48.31 -12.61 -20.42
CA THR A 837 48.33 -12.56 -18.96
C THR A 837 47.88 -13.90 -18.38
N THR A 838 48.82 -14.83 -18.32
CA THR A 838 48.72 -15.96 -17.39
C THR A 838 48.87 -15.42 -15.97
N THR A 839 47.77 -15.20 -15.25
CA THR A 839 47.82 -15.21 -13.79
C THR A 839 47.89 -16.67 -13.33
N THR A 840 49.03 -17.05 -12.75
CA THR A 840 49.16 -18.20 -11.84
C THR A 840 48.08 -18.22 -10.78
#